data_AF-A0A820VHC7-F1
#
_entry.id   AF-A0A820VHC7-F1
#
_cell.length_a   1.000
_cell.length_b   1.000
_cell.length_c   1.000
_cell.angle_alpha   90.00
_cell.angle_beta   90.00
_cell.angle_gamma   90.00
#
_symmetry.space_group_name_H-M   'P 1'
#
loop_
_entity.id
_entity.type
_entity.pdbx_description
1 polymer ?
#
loop_
_entity_poly.entity_id
_entity_poly.type
_entity_poly.pdbx_seq_one_letter_code
_entity_poly.pdbx_strand_id
1 'polypeptide(L)'
;MHNHVKHHKNQYFFGLRDYYSLIGGIVRAMSEKQHGHNNLYDIIHLLLAINFDSIIDGGRFMWRKFCEHMQNNHMIEYYSCPTVDVLINQSISSRTGRFLMLISDNESSFDYIQQYINVKYALMQTHSLVGSTLAGDFLSNETYTEQYNTRIMMDIILYVETDVTLFVRGLGHLYDNLYDLFNQNFSVSGRKKYCRIALGSLFHPRCMIHDRLFCIVFVKKQDLHKYDPPFLNRFEKHTINLDTFIPKHQKTTVSNLMKWVNEYSSKKPNQKFPCHKHLVEFNNDYIFNLVADAYHRLGISNDYDIDQEAINTQKVIKYCQDHMIRASSFDFPLILSLTSQTNLTKDINPCIERYYEIHADMSFSSLINQKLETDDVPKLIVYTYTQIYQIIDYSHIKNHNIWLEQVKLSYFKTELELIQRIETHYRKKDSLLLFIRIDYHQEHKHIPMLKHILLNRHVTDKKHGICLIVHLQRNMLNIITDDVFFNWWSTIMIDNLQEHRIIPKNIFFNPSYQDLINHFKFLSSETMFDELIKRCLSKFRYQETSKYFEDKIIERRERIINELTLQTVTYDNDHQSLRSLIKNQLLLIENTTDQSLFNDWRQDLLGNEIIIGSCRSFDHALKQTVWLYLENYLSLILAHLEKHSLIDSYLVFTQFNGDIRNKLFLIWLNSWTEAIKTIDVSLINQQNIEISLIFYLYLPCSTYEYEIIREIRQTIAQNQYMDDDHRMNFAWKQLISKSIYGQYIDTIFQNSDLFKYYYHDQLTIILNKMNIHQVSSSFIQQLISKLSVSPKDRLTHVFIHYEELCEIMRIFDIGLPLIDKEEKLFEILTCCISILFPNNEAFNVFLQISRYYNFCISFKTLDQIHLFIAYLEDIIDKKQSTVDKTIIHQTLNKLENELLRNWLIENANESGDILRFMSKTGHNLWKYSGKMLMVIDKRLGLSKMTQTYKGNIPDDDEYKEIDQYLCQLNDSTRKVEILMSTYINIRLLLDEKYEPQFVKENSRAVLSMLSETFNDFKENINQIEDESNLKLITLIAWIKYYLQYYAYTLKLDINHDTINEINDFLNHNTSAFCLTMKLFIIKQLCHYHQVTLYDLYKCNNRLADKILSSFQSSSDQQASSAQSRMIPPTPLYECHDKFININRKIGANIDKDELEKLIQECSTNHELTYCFIIWLIHYYSNFYINNELPTNQFVELFQNDFKSELITHFGQIG
;
A
#
# COMPACT_ATOMS: atom_id res chain seq x y z
N MET A 1 -69.78 2.06 37.94
CA MET A 1 -68.75 1.62 36.97
C MET A 1 -67.98 2.78 36.34
N HIS A 2 -68.62 3.76 35.68
CA HIS A 2 -67.90 4.89 35.05
C HIS A 2 -66.91 5.63 36.00
N ASN A 3 -67.33 5.97 37.22
CA ASN A 3 -66.44 6.58 38.23
C ASN A 3 -65.25 5.68 38.63
N HIS A 4 -65.40 4.36 38.59
CA HIS A 4 -64.34 3.39 38.88
C HIS A 4 -63.30 3.32 37.74
N VAL A 5 -63.72 3.62 36.50
CA VAL A 5 -62.87 3.56 35.30
C VAL A 5 -62.22 4.91 34.96
N LYS A 6 -62.66 6.00 35.58
CA LYS A 6 -62.29 7.40 35.26
C LYS A 6 -60.77 7.69 35.30
N HIS A 7 -59.99 6.90 36.05
CA HIS A 7 -58.54 7.02 36.17
C HIS A 7 -57.74 6.24 35.10
N HIS A 8 -58.41 5.42 34.28
CA HIS A 8 -57.77 4.72 33.16
C HIS A 8 -57.91 5.54 31.86
N LYS A 9 -56.91 5.44 30.97
CA LYS A 9 -56.87 6.18 29.68
C LYS A 9 -58.12 5.96 28.81
N ASN A 10 -58.85 4.86 29.00
CA ASN A 10 -60.07 4.52 28.26
C ASN A 10 -61.33 4.69 29.14
N GLN A 11 -61.77 5.94 29.36
CA GLN A 11 -62.89 6.28 30.26
C GLN A 11 -64.25 5.63 29.87
N TYR A 12 -64.39 5.11 28.65
CA TYR A 12 -65.62 4.54 28.09
C TYR A 12 -65.48 3.09 27.62
N PHE A 13 -64.65 2.31 28.29
CA PHE A 13 -64.33 0.93 27.89
C PHE A 13 -65.49 -0.08 27.93
N PHE A 14 -66.45 0.12 28.84
CA PHE A 14 -67.69 -0.67 28.93
C PHE A 14 -68.89 0.22 28.60
N GLY A 15 -69.85 -0.31 27.84
CA GLY A 15 -71.02 0.41 27.36
C GLY A 15 -72.33 -0.35 27.54
N LEU A 16 -73.40 0.20 26.97
CA LEU A 16 -74.75 -0.35 27.08
C LEU A 16 -74.89 -1.77 26.49
N ARG A 17 -74.08 -2.11 25.50
CA ARG A 17 -74.10 -3.45 24.88
C ARG A 17 -73.59 -4.54 25.81
N ASP A 18 -72.60 -4.24 26.65
CA ASP A 18 -72.14 -5.17 27.68
C ASP A 18 -73.30 -5.47 28.65
N TYR A 19 -74.05 -4.43 29.03
CA TYR A 19 -75.24 -4.58 29.87
C TYR A 19 -76.39 -5.33 29.18
N TYR A 20 -76.72 -5.01 27.92
CA TYR A 20 -77.78 -5.72 27.20
C TYR A 20 -77.43 -7.19 26.97
N SER A 21 -76.16 -7.49 26.68
CA SER A 21 -75.65 -8.86 26.54
C SER A 21 -75.73 -9.62 27.87
N LEU A 22 -75.42 -8.97 29.00
CA LEU A 22 -75.64 -9.54 30.33
C LEU A 22 -77.12 -9.91 30.55
N ILE A 23 -78.03 -8.97 30.35
CA ILE A 23 -79.47 -9.20 30.57
C ILE A 23 -80.00 -10.28 29.61
N GLY A 24 -79.66 -10.22 28.33
CA GLY A 24 -80.04 -11.22 27.34
C GLY A 24 -79.53 -12.61 27.68
N GLY A 25 -78.28 -12.71 28.15
CA GLY A 25 -77.68 -13.95 28.63
C GLY A 25 -78.41 -14.52 29.85
N ILE A 26 -78.77 -13.68 30.82
CA ILE A 26 -79.52 -14.11 32.02
C ILE A 26 -80.89 -14.64 31.61
N VAL A 27 -81.63 -13.91 30.76
CA VAL A 27 -82.96 -14.32 30.30
C VAL A 27 -82.88 -15.63 29.50
N ARG A 28 -81.91 -15.76 28.60
CA ARG A 28 -81.71 -17.00 27.83
C ARG A 28 -81.39 -18.18 28.75
N ALA A 29 -80.44 -18.02 29.67
CA ALA A 29 -80.08 -19.06 30.62
C ALA A 29 -81.27 -19.45 31.52
N MET A 30 -82.14 -18.50 31.88
CA MET A 30 -83.38 -18.78 32.63
C MET A 30 -84.44 -19.49 31.77
N SER A 31 -84.50 -19.21 30.47
CA SER A 31 -85.42 -19.87 29.53
C SER A 31 -84.97 -21.29 29.19
N GLU A 32 -83.66 -21.54 29.06
CA GLU A 32 -83.08 -22.86 28.79
C GLU A 32 -83.09 -23.77 30.05
N LYS A 33 -83.15 -23.16 31.25
CA LYS A 33 -83.25 -23.83 32.56
C LYS A 33 -84.54 -24.61 32.81
N GLN A 34 -85.46 -24.74 31.86
CA GLN A 34 -86.55 -25.71 31.99
C GLN A 34 -86.04 -27.17 32.11
N HIS A 35 -84.73 -27.44 31.95
CA HIS A 35 -84.14 -28.77 31.99
C HIS A 35 -82.87 -28.97 32.88
N GLY A 36 -82.53 -28.11 33.85
CA GLY A 36 -81.43 -28.43 34.80
C GLY A 36 -81.01 -27.35 35.81
N HIS A 37 -80.71 -27.76 37.04
CA HIS A 37 -80.37 -26.92 38.20
C HIS A 37 -78.96 -26.30 38.11
N ASN A 38 -78.86 -25.03 37.72
CA ASN A 38 -77.73 -24.15 38.08
C ASN A 38 -78.23 -23.02 38.99
N ASN A 39 -77.50 -22.65 40.05
CA ASN A 39 -77.89 -21.53 40.92
C ASN A 39 -77.93 -20.22 40.11
N LEU A 40 -78.84 -19.31 40.45
CA LEU A 40 -78.98 -18.01 39.79
C LEU A 40 -77.75 -17.11 40.05
N TYR A 41 -77.17 -17.19 41.25
CA TYR A 41 -75.95 -16.46 41.61
C TYR A 41 -74.75 -16.88 40.74
N ASP A 42 -74.57 -18.18 40.50
CA ASP A 42 -73.55 -18.71 39.59
C ASP A 42 -73.66 -18.14 38.18
N ILE A 43 -74.88 -18.12 37.64
CA ILE A 43 -75.13 -17.62 36.28
C ILE A 43 -74.88 -16.12 36.19
N ILE A 44 -75.33 -15.35 37.17
CA ILE A 44 -75.10 -13.91 37.20
C ILE A 44 -73.60 -13.62 37.32
N HIS A 45 -72.90 -14.32 38.20
CA HIS A 45 -71.45 -14.14 38.36
C HIS A 45 -70.69 -14.46 37.07
N LEU A 46 -71.02 -15.59 36.43
CA LEU A 46 -70.43 -15.98 35.15
C LEU A 46 -70.70 -14.95 34.05
N LEU A 47 -71.96 -14.51 33.88
CA LEU A 47 -72.31 -13.56 32.83
C LEU A 47 -71.77 -12.15 33.09
N LEU A 48 -71.59 -11.76 34.36
CA LEU A 48 -70.88 -10.53 34.71
C LEU A 48 -69.40 -10.62 34.31
N ALA A 49 -68.74 -11.76 34.56
CA ALA A 49 -67.37 -11.99 34.12
C ALA A 49 -67.27 -11.99 32.58
N ILE A 50 -68.16 -12.67 31.86
CA ILE A 50 -68.18 -12.67 30.39
C ILE A 50 -68.30 -11.24 29.83
N ASN A 51 -69.23 -10.43 30.35
CA ASN A 51 -69.54 -9.14 29.73
C ASN A 51 -68.70 -7.96 30.24
N PHE A 52 -68.12 -8.04 31.44
CA PHE A 52 -67.40 -6.94 32.09
C PHE A 52 -65.95 -7.29 32.47
N ASP A 53 -65.33 -8.27 31.81
CA ASP A 53 -63.90 -8.57 31.95
C ASP A 53 -63.04 -7.79 30.92
N SER A 54 -61.73 -7.68 31.16
CA SER A 54 -60.63 -7.25 30.27
C SER A 54 -59.45 -6.70 31.09
N ILE A 55 -58.84 -5.57 30.72
CA ILE A 55 -57.73 -4.90 31.44
C ILE A 55 -58.24 -4.33 32.77
N ILE A 56 -59.54 -4.01 32.82
CA ILE A 56 -60.24 -3.54 34.00
C ILE A 56 -61.09 -4.71 34.47
N ASP A 57 -60.88 -5.19 35.70
CA ASP A 57 -61.70 -6.23 36.34
C ASP A 57 -63.07 -5.65 36.75
N GLY A 58 -63.90 -5.40 35.74
CA GLY A 58 -65.26 -4.89 35.90
C GLY A 58 -66.21 -5.96 36.41
N GLY A 59 -66.00 -7.23 36.03
CA GLY A 59 -66.80 -8.37 36.46
C GLY A 59 -66.79 -8.51 37.98
N ARG A 60 -65.60 -8.55 38.60
CA ARG A 60 -65.49 -8.64 40.06
C ARG A 60 -66.04 -7.41 40.77
N PHE A 61 -65.80 -6.22 40.23
CA PHE A 61 -66.36 -4.99 40.79
C PHE A 61 -67.89 -5.03 40.79
N MET A 62 -68.49 -5.40 39.66
CA MET A 62 -69.94 -5.48 39.48
C MET A 62 -70.55 -6.61 40.33
N TRP A 63 -69.87 -7.75 40.44
CA TRP A 63 -70.28 -8.84 41.32
C TRP A 63 -70.33 -8.41 42.79
N ARG A 64 -69.27 -7.77 43.28
CA ARG A 64 -69.24 -7.23 44.64
C ARG A 64 -70.40 -6.25 44.88
N LYS A 65 -70.61 -5.32 43.95
CA LYS A 65 -71.72 -4.35 44.05
C LYS A 65 -73.09 -5.02 44.00
N PHE A 66 -73.26 -6.04 43.17
CA PHE A 66 -74.48 -6.84 43.09
C PHE A 66 -74.78 -7.53 44.43
N CYS A 67 -73.80 -8.20 45.03
CA CYS A 67 -73.96 -8.85 46.34
C CYS A 67 -74.24 -7.85 47.47
N GLU A 68 -73.56 -6.69 47.48
CA GLU A 68 -73.82 -5.59 48.43
C GLU A 68 -75.26 -5.07 48.30
N HIS A 69 -75.75 -4.86 47.08
CA HIS A 69 -77.13 -4.42 46.82
C HIS A 69 -78.17 -5.47 47.18
N MET A 70 -77.86 -6.76 47.00
CA MET A 70 -78.70 -7.89 47.38
C MET A 70 -78.60 -8.25 48.88
N GLN A 71 -77.83 -7.49 49.66
CA GLN A 71 -77.57 -7.72 51.10
C GLN A 71 -76.98 -9.10 51.43
N ASN A 72 -76.31 -9.76 50.46
CA ASN A 72 -75.78 -11.11 50.56
C ASN A 72 -74.25 -11.13 50.34
N ASN A 73 -73.51 -10.39 51.17
CA ASN A 73 -72.06 -10.23 51.03
C ASN A 73 -71.26 -11.55 51.14
N HIS A 74 -71.78 -12.55 51.87
CA HIS A 74 -71.16 -13.88 51.98
C HIS A 74 -71.02 -14.58 50.62
N MET A 75 -71.85 -14.22 49.62
CA MET A 75 -71.77 -14.75 48.27
C MET A 75 -70.52 -14.30 47.50
N ILE A 76 -69.88 -13.19 47.91
CA ILE A 76 -68.68 -12.66 47.26
C ILE A 76 -67.52 -13.66 47.36
N GLU A 77 -67.39 -14.32 48.51
CA GLU A 77 -66.33 -15.31 48.79
C GLU A 77 -66.77 -16.74 48.43
N TYR A 78 -68.08 -17.02 48.50
CA TYR A 78 -68.64 -18.32 48.15
C TYR A 78 -68.43 -18.67 46.66
N TYR A 79 -68.56 -17.69 45.78
CA TYR A 79 -68.40 -17.88 44.34
C TYR A 79 -67.04 -17.44 43.85
N SER A 80 -66.23 -18.40 43.39
CA SER A 80 -64.94 -18.11 42.77
C SER A 80 -65.12 -17.40 41.42
N CYS A 81 -64.19 -16.48 41.12
CA CYS A 81 -64.17 -15.82 39.82
C CYS A 81 -63.92 -16.86 38.72
N PRO A 82 -64.73 -16.91 37.65
CA PRO A 82 -64.48 -17.81 36.53
C PRO A 82 -63.11 -17.52 35.92
N THR A 83 -62.35 -18.57 35.60
CA THR A 83 -61.07 -18.45 34.92
C THR A 83 -61.27 -18.17 33.43
N VAL A 84 -60.27 -17.56 32.78
CA VAL A 84 -60.36 -17.14 31.37
C VAL A 84 -60.62 -18.31 30.43
N ASP A 85 -60.12 -19.51 30.72
CA ASP A 85 -60.43 -20.73 29.97
C ASP A 85 -61.92 -21.07 30.05
N VAL A 86 -62.55 -20.98 31.22
CA VAL A 86 -64.00 -21.20 31.38
C VAL A 86 -64.79 -20.19 30.56
N LEU A 87 -64.39 -18.91 30.58
CA LEU A 87 -65.03 -17.85 29.79
C LEU A 87 -64.93 -18.14 28.29
N ILE A 88 -63.72 -18.40 27.77
CA ILE A 88 -63.51 -18.71 26.35
C ILE A 88 -64.29 -19.96 25.92
N ASN A 89 -64.28 -21.01 26.72
CA ASN A 89 -65.01 -22.25 26.42
C ASN A 89 -66.52 -22.02 26.37
N GLN A 90 -67.06 -21.21 27.29
CA GLN A 90 -68.49 -20.87 27.32
C GLN A 90 -68.90 -20.07 26.08
N SER A 91 -68.07 -19.11 25.66
CA SER A 91 -68.35 -18.25 24.51
C SER A 91 -68.25 -19.01 23.18
N ILE A 92 -67.26 -19.89 23.03
CA ILE A 92 -67.09 -20.74 21.84
C ILE A 92 -68.16 -21.83 21.75
N SER A 93 -68.59 -22.41 22.88
CA SER A 93 -69.58 -23.49 22.89
C SER A 93 -70.99 -22.95 22.66
N SER A 94 -71.33 -21.82 23.30
CA SER A 94 -72.66 -21.22 23.16
C SER A 94 -72.82 -20.49 21.83
N ARG A 95 -71.80 -19.77 21.33
CA ARG A 95 -71.84 -18.92 20.11
C ARG A 95 -73.05 -17.98 20.02
N THR A 96 -73.68 -17.67 21.15
CA THR A 96 -74.94 -16.91 21.19
C THR A 96 -74.77 -15.49 21.74
N GLY A 97 -73.55 -15.16 22.18
CA GLY A 97 -73.14 -13.84 22.64
C GLY A 97 -72.51 -12.98 21.54
N ARG A 98 -71.83 -11.92 21.95
CA ARG A 98 -71.05 -11.05 21.07
C ARG A 98 -69.82 -11.79 20.56
N PHE A 99 -69.21 -11.28 19.48
CA PHE A 99 -67.92 -11.79 19.04
C PHE A 99 -66.83 -11.51 20.07
N LEU A 100 -65.78 -12.34 20.04
CA LEU A 100 -64.73 -12.33 21.05
C LEU A 100 -63.60 -11.39 20.63
N MET A 101 -63.10 -10.59 21.56
CA MET A 101 -61.88 -9.80 21.43
C MET A 101 -60.91 -10.23 22.51
N LEU A 102 -59.79 -10.80 22.06
CA LEU A 102 -58.76 -11.36 22.91
C LEU A 102 -57.54 -10.43 22.89
N ILE A 103 -57.16 -9.95 24.07
CA ILE A 103 -56.15 -8.91 24.24
C ILE A 103 -54.91 -9.51 24.90
N SER A 104 -53.75 -9.40 24.25
CA SER A 104 -52.46 -9.84 24.80
C SER A 104 -51.33 -8.87 24.43
N ASP A 105 -50.18 -9.03 25.07
CA ASP A 105 -48.96 -8.27 24.79
C ASP A 105 -48.14 -8.92 23.65
N ASN A 106 -48.11 -10.26 23.58
CA ASN A 106 -47.24 -11.02 22.68
C ASN A 106 -48.03 -11.84 21.65
N GLU A 107 -47.44 -12.12 20.48
CA GLU A 107 -48.09 -12.91 19.42
C GLU A 107 -48.20 -14.40 19.76
N SER A 108 -47.25 -14.91 20.53
CA SER A 108 -47.16 -16.29 20.99
C SER A 108 -48.32 -16.65 21.94
N SER A 109 -48.84 -15.66 22.66
CA SER A 109 -50.08 -15.80 23.43
C SER A 109 -51.31 -16.07 22.55
N PHE A 110 -51.40 -15.42 21.40
CA PHE A 110 -52.47 -15.68 20.44
C PHE A 110 -52.31 -17.05 19.78
N ASP A 111 -51.07 -17.42 19.45
CA ASP A 111 -50.73 -18.72 18.89
C ASP A 111 -51.14 -19.86 19.83
N TYR A 112 -50.84 -19.72 21.13
CA TYR A 112 -51.21 -20.69 22.15
C TYR A 112 -52.72 -20.89 22.23
N ILE A 113 -53.49 -19.80 22.26
CA ILE A 113 -54.95 -19.89 22.37
C ILE A 113 -55.56 -20.45 21.11
N GLN A 114 -55.06 -20.07 19.94
CA GLN A 114 -55.50 -20.66 18.69
C GLN A 114 -55.21 -22.16 18.66
N GLN A 115 -54.05 -22.60 19.14
CA GLN A 115 -53.72 -24.02 19.31
C GLN A 115 -54.69 -24.71 20.29
N TYR A 116 -54.90 -24.12 21.46
CA TYR A 116 -55.82 -24.63 22.48
C TYR A 116 -57.22 -24.84 21.92
N ILE A 117 -57.77 -23.85 21.20
CA ILE A 117 -59.10 -23.93 20.59
C ILE A 117 -59.13 -25.02 19.52
N ASN A 118 -58.14 -25.06 18.62
CA ASN A 118 -58.09 -26.04 17.55
C ASN A 118 -57.97 -27.48 18.08
N VAL A 119 -57.20 -27.71 19.15
CA VAL A 119 -57.04 -29.03 19.77
C VAL A 119 -58.31 -29.43 20.51
N LYS A 120 -58.87 -28.54 21.33
CA LYS A 120 -60.05 -28.84 22.16
C LYS A 120 -61.32 -29.00 21.33
N TYR A 121 -61.45 -28.23 20.26
CA TYR A 121 -62.60 -28.21 19.36
C TYR A 121 -62.21 -28.72 17.97
N ALA A 122 -61.58 -29.89 17.87
CA ALA A 122 -61.03 -30.42 16.61
C ALA A 122 -62.05 -30.56 15.46
N LEU A 123 -63.36 -30.67 15.75
CA LEU A 123 -64.43 -30.74 14.74
C LEU A 123 -64.82 -29.37 14.16
N MET A 124 -64.32 -28.29 14.73
CA MET A 124 -64.64 -26.92 14.35
C MET A 124 -63.68 -26.44 13.25
N GLN A 125 -64.23 -26.00 12.12
CA GLN A 125 -63.41 -25.39 11.08
C GLN A 125 -62.97 -23.99 11.52
N THR A 126 -61.67 -23.73 11.41
CA THR A 126 -61.08 -22.44 11.77
C THR A 126 -60.25 -21.88 10.61
N HIS A 127 -60.34 -20.56 10.42
CA HIS A 127 -59.55 -19.83 9.44
C HIS A 127 -58.99 -18.55 10.06
N SER A 128 -57.75 -18.19 9.71
CA SER A 128 -57.08 -16.99 10.24
C SER A 128 -56.86 -15.95 9.16
N LEU A 129 -57.29 -14.72 9.39
CA LEU A 129 -56.94 -13.57 8.56
C LEU A 129 -56.00 -12.66 9.33
N VAL A 130 -54.80 -12.47 8.77
CA VAL A 130 -53.78 -11.59 9.32
C VAL A 130 -53.46 -10.51 8.31
N GLY A 131 -53.49 -9.25 8.75
CA GLY A 131 -53.14 -8.11 7.90
C GLY A 131 -51.73 -8.22 7.30
N SER A 132 -51.63 -8.00 5.99
CA SER A 132 -50.36 -7.97 5.28
C SER A 132 -49.44 -6.90 5.83
N THR A 133 -48.16 -7.21 5.89
CA THR A 133 -47.11 -6.24 6.24
C THR A 133 -46.20 -5.94 5.05
N LEU A 134 -46.48 -6.49 3.86
CA LEU A 134 -45.66 -6.33 2.66
C LEU A 134 -45.88 -4.96 1.99
N ALA A 135 -44.79 -4.30 1.60
CA ALA A 135 -44.80 -2.91 1.14
C ALA A 135 -45.70 -2.64 -0.07
N GLY A 136 -45.88 -3.60 -0.99
CA GLY A 136 -46.72 -3.43 -2.18
C GLY A 136 -48.23 -3.45 -1.91
N ASP A 137 -48.65 -3.88 -0.72
CA ASP A 137 -50.06 -3.82 -0.29
C ASP A 137 -50.42 -2.44 0.31
N PHE A 138 -49.45 -1.54 0.46
CA PHE A 138 -49.60 -0.20 1.02
C PHE A 138 -49.49 0.91 -0.04
N LEU A 139 -50.32 1.94 0.07
CA LEU A 139 -50.13 3.22 -0.64
C LEU A 139 -49.14 4.13 0.10
N SER A 140 -49.16 4.06 1.44
CA SER A 140 -48.23 4.69 2.37
C SER A 140 -48.11 3.81 3.61
N ASN A 141 -47.10 4.03 4.46
CA ASN A 141 -46.80 3.17 5.64
C ASN A 141 -48.00 2.87 6.57
N GLU A 142 -49.10 3.62 6.50
CA GLU A 142 -50.30 3.45 7.32
C GLU A 142 -51.57 3.12 6.51
N THR A 143 -51.54 3.21 5.18
CA THR A 143 -52.74 3.07 4.34
C THR A 143 -52.60 1.92 3.34
N TYR A 144 -53.55 0.98 3.39
CA TYR A 144 -53.61 -0.15 2.47
C TYR A 144 -54.19 0.25 1.11
N THR A 145 -53.79 -0.47 0.06
CA THR A 145 -54.36 -0.33 -1.28
C THR A 145 -55.82 -0.78 -1.34
N GLU A 146 -56.60 -0.17 -2.22
CA GLU A 146 -58.00 -0.57 -2.45
C GLU A 146 -58.10 -2.01 -2.98
N GLN A 147 -57.12 -2.45 -3.78
CA GLN A 147 -57.04 -3.81 -4.29
C GLN A 147 -56.89 -4.83 -3.16
N TYR A 148 -55.96 -4.60 -2.22
CA TYR A 148 -55.77 -5.44 -1.04
C TYR A 148 -57.04 -5.47 -0.18
N ASN A 149 -57.60 -4.30 0.13
CA ASN A 149 -58.81 -4.17 0.94
C ASN A 149 -59.98 -4.96 0.31
N THR A 150 -60.18 -4.79 -1.00
CA THR A 150 -61.26 -5.47 -1.73
C THR A 150 -61.09 -6.98 -1.66
N ARG A 151 -59.87 -7.51 -1.87
CA ARG A 151 -59.60 -8.95 -1.79
C ARG A 151 -59.91 -9.51 -0.40
N ILE A 152 -59.35 -8.91 0.67
CA ILE A 152 -59.58 -9.39 2.03
C ILE A 152 -61.07 -9.34 2.38
N MET A 153 -61.77 -8.30 1.96
CA MET A 153 -63.21 -8.21 2.18
C MET A 153 -63.99 -9.29 1.42
N MET A 154 -63.57 -9.67 0.20
CA MET A 154 -64.15 -10.82 -0.51
C MET A 154 -63.87 -12.13 0.21
N ASP A 155 -62.66 -12.33 0.73
CA ASP A 155 -62.32 -13.50 1.55
C ASP A 155 -63.22 -13.57 2.79
N ILE A 156 -63.43 -12.43 3.48
CA ILE A 156 -64.35 -12.35 4.62
C ILE A 156 -65.78 -12.70 4.20
N ILE A 157 -66.29 -12.16 3.08
CA ILE A 157 -67.63 -12.46 2.56
C ILE A 157 -67.81 -13.97 2.34
N LEU A 158 -66.80 -14.64 1.75
CA LEU A 158 -66.83 -16.08 1.54
C LEU A 158 -66.85 -16.84 2.88
N TYR A 159 -66.01 -16.45 3.84
CA TYR A 159 -65.95 -17.12 5.13
C TYR A 159 -67.21 -16.93 5.97
N VAL A 160 -67.82 -15.74 5.99
CA VAL A 160 -69.05 -15.49 6.78
C VAL A 160 -70.26 -16.27 6.26
N GLU A 161 -70.24 -16.72 5.01
CA GLU A 161 -71.26 -17.57 4.40
C GLU A 161 -71.14 -19.06 4.80
N THR A 162 -70.05 -19.44 5.49
CA THR A 162 -69.71 -20.83 5.83
C THR A 162 -69.67 -21.12 7.34
N ASP A 163 -69.69 -22.40 7.75
CA ASP A 163 -69.57 -22.82 9.15
C ASP A 163 -68.11 -22.77 9.64
N VAL A 164 -67.59 -21.55 9.76
CA VAL A 164 -66.20 -21.31 10.17
C VAL A 164 -66.14 -20.41 11.39
N THR A 165 -65.08 -20.60 12.19
CA THR A 165 -64.65 -19.59 13.15
C THR A 165 -63.46 -18.82 12.61
N LEU A 166 -63.64 -17.51 12.49
CA LEU A 166 -62.71 -16.60 11.86
C LEU A 166 -61.85 -15.92 12.93
N PHE A 167 -60.56 -16.23 12.94
CA PHE A 167 -59.55 -15.50 13.71
C PHE A 167 -59.10 -14.27 12.90
N VAL A 168 -59.25 -13.07 13.45
CA VAL A 168 -58.93 -11.82 12.76
C VAL A 168 -57.84 -11.07 13.51
N ARG A 169 -56.77 -10.68 12.84
CA ARG A 169 -55.62 -9.97 13.42
C ARG A 169 -55.05 -8.94 12.45
N GLY A 170 -54.70 -7.75 12.93
CA GLY A 170 -54.04 -6.73 12.11
C GLY A 170 -54.91 -6.09 11.01
N LEU A 171 -56.23 -6.32 11.02
CA LEU A 171 -57.17 -5.80 10.01
C LEU A 171 -57.98 -4.59 10.50
N GLY A 172 -57.42 -3.79 11.41
CA GLY A 172 -58.10 -2.65 12.04
C GLY A 172 -58.67 -1.63 11.06
N HIS A 173 -57.99 -1.42 9.94
CA HIS A 173 -58.40 -0.52 8.86
C HIS A 173 -59.69 -0.96 8.13
N LEU A 174 -60.12 -2.22 8.27
CA LEU A 174 -61.35 -2.76 7.66
C LEU A 174 -62.53 -2.82 8.64
N TYR A 175 -62.33 -2.47 9.90
CA TYR A 175 -63.36 -2.69 10.92
C TYR A 175 -64.61 -1.82 10.73
N ASP A 176 -64.46 -0.64 10.14
CA ASP A 176 -65.61 0.20 9.75
C ASP A 176 -66.41 -0.42 8.61
N ASN A 177 -65.74 -1.09 7.66
CA ASN A 177 -66.40 -1.81 6.57
C ASN A 177 -67.22 -3.01 7.08
N LEU A 178 -66.81 -3.57 8.22
CA LEU A 178 -67.46 -4.68 8.91
C LEU A 178 -68.39 -4.21 10.03
N TYR A 179 -68.81 -2.93 10.02
CA TYR A 179 -69.62 -2.35 11.08
C TYR A 179 -70.85 -3.19 11.40
N ASP A 180 -71.70 -3.45 10.39
CA ASP A 180 -72.95 -4.19 10.59
C ASP A 180 -72.72 -5.65 10.98
N LEU A 181 -71.62 -6.26 10.50
CA LEU A 181 -71.22 -7.62 10.85
C LEU A 181 -70.88 -7.71 12.34
N PHE A 182 -69.94 -6.90 12.82
CA PHE A 182 -69.54 -6.89 14.23
C PHE A 182 -70.63 -6.35 15.15
N ASN A 183 -71.53 -5.52 14.62
CA ASN A 183 -72.74 -5.09 15.31
C ASN A 183 -73.77 -6.23 15.45
N GLN A 184 -73.61 -7.33 14.72
CA GLN A 184 -74.59 -8.41 14.60
C GLN A 184 -75.98 -7.89 14.17
N ASN A 185 -76.00 -6.85 13.32
CA ASN A 185 -77.21 -6.22 12.83
C ASN A 185 -77.75 -6.99 11.61
N PHE A 186 -78.37 -8.14 11.87
CA PHE A 186 -78.81 -9.06 10.83
C PHE A 186 -80.28 -8.87 10.48
N SER A 187 -80.57 -8.77 9.20
CA SER A 187 -81.92 -8.92 8.67
C SER A 187 -82.21 -10.40 8.42
N VAL A 188 -83.34 -10.92 8.90
CA VAL A 188 -83.71 -12.32 8.71
C VAL A 188 -84.75 -12.41 7.59
N SER A 189 -84.43 -13.14 6.52
CA SER A 189 -85.35 -13.43 5.43
C SER A 189 -85.24 -14.90 5.06
N GLY A 190 -86.38 -15.61 4.95
CA GLY A 190 -86.38 -17.03 4.60
C GLY A 190 -85.55 -17.92 5.54
N ARG A 191 -85.56 -17.63 6.86
CA ARG A 191 -84.74 -18.29 7.90
C ARG A 191 -83.23 -18.15 7.72
N LYS A 192 -82.76 -17.27 6.82
CA LYS A 192 -81.36 -16.94 6.64
C LYS A 192 -81.08 -15.54 7.17
N LYS A 193 -79.91 -15.37 7.81
CA LYS A 193 -79.41 -14.06 8.26
C LYS A 193 -78.69 -13.38 7.12
N TYR A 194 -78.92 -12.08 6.95
CA TYR A 194 -78.24 -11.23 5.98
C TYR A 194 -77.66 -10.00 6.65
N CYS A 195 -76.44 -9.65 6.28
CA CYS A 195 -75.71 -8.49 6.78
C CYS A 195 -75.25 -7.61 5.61
N ARG A 196 -75.17 -6.30 5.82
CA ARG A 196 -74.52 -5.41 4.85
C ARG A 196 -73.02 -5.35 5.15
N ILE A 197 -72.20 -5.50 4.13
CA ILE A 197 -70.75 -5.37 4.24
C ILE A 197 -70.33 -4.28 3.27
N ALA A 198 -69.56 -3.29 3.72
CA ALA A 198 -69.14 -2.20 2.84
C ALA A 198 -67.89 -2.58 2.04
N LEU A 199 -67.96 -2.53 0.72
CA LEU A 199 -66.85 -2.71 -0.20
C LEU A 199 -66.54 -1.35 -0.84
N GLY A 200 -65.70 -0.56 -0.18
CA GLY A 200 -65.43 0.81 -0.58
C GLY A 200 -66.60 1.76 -0.26
N SER A 201 -66.60 2.95 -0.86
CA SER A 201 -67.53 4.03 -0.51
C SER A 201 -68.94 3.92 -1.12
N LEU A 202 -69.09 3.11 -2.17
CA LEU A 202 -70.30 3.10 -3.00
C LEU A 202 -70.98 1.72 -3.11
N PHE A 203 -70.27 0.63 -2.82
CA PHE A 203 -70.80 -0.73 -3.02
C PHE A 203 -70.97 -1.46 -1.68
N HIS A 204 -72.21 -1.66 -1.25
CA HIS A 204 -72.53 -2.32 0.04
C HIS A 204 -73.40 -3.57 -0.18
N PRO A 205 -72.81 -4.72 -0.59
CA PRO A 205 -73.56 -5.95 -0.81
C PRO A 205 -74.29 -6.43 0.46
N ARG A 206 -75.40 -7.15 0.24
CA ARG A 206 -76.08 -7.91 1.29
C ARG A 206 -75.56 -9.35 1.24
N CYS A 207 -74.75 -9.72 2.21
CA CYS A 207 -74.12 -11.04 2.31
C CYS A 207 -74.93 -11.94 3.23
N MET A 208 -74.99 -13.23 2.89
CA MET A 208 -75.62 -14.23 3.76
C MET A 208 -74.67 -14.54 4.93
N ILE A 209 -75.20 -14.70 6.13
CA ILE A 209 -74.42 -15.03 7.32
C ILE A 209 -74.81 -16.41 7.80
N HIS A 210 -73.82 -17.28 7.96
CA HIS A 210 -74.02 -18.61 8.51
C HIS A 210 -74.38 -18.53 10.00
N ASP A 211 -75.34 -19.35 10.45
CA ASP A 211 -75.84 -19.27 11.83
C ASP A 211 -74.80 -19.62 12.90
N ARG A 212 -73.79 -20.42 12.52
CA ARG A 212 -72.71 -20.86 13.40
C ARG A 212 -71.41 -20.04 13.25
N LEU A 213 -71.41 -18.99 12.42
CA LEU A 213 -70.26 -18.10 12.28
C LEU A 213 -69.86 -17.51 13.64
N PHE A 214 -68.57 -17.57 13.97
CA PHE A 214 -68.02 -16.93 15.16
C PHE A 214 -66.72 -16.20 14.83
N CYS A 215 -66.58 -14.95 15.25
CA CYS A 215 -65.37 -14.16 15.03
C CYS A 215 -64.60 -13.99 16.33
N ILE A 216 -63.29 -14.19 16.26
CA ILE A 216 -62.35 -13.97 17.37
C ILE A 216 -61.30 -12.97 16.88
N VAL A 217 -61.29 -11.77 17.47
CA VAL A 217 -60.39 -10.68 17.10
C VAL A 217 -59.23 -10.63 18.08
N PHE A 218 -58.00 -10.80 17.60
CA PHE A 218 -56.80 -10.63 18.39
C PHE A 218 -56.29 -9.19 18.32
N VAL A 219 -56.11 -8.57 19.47
CA VAL A 219 -55.67 -7.17 19.58
C VAL A 219 -54.49 -7.08 20.53
N LYS A 220 -53.39 -6.47 20.08
CA LYS A 220 -52.29 -6.15 21.00
C LYS A 220 -52.74 -5.10 22.00
N LYS A 221 -52.40 -5.29 23.27
CA LYS A 221 -52.73 -4.35 24.34
C LYS A 221 -52.26 -2.92 24.04
N GLN A 222 -51.08 -2.78 23.43
CA GLN A 222 -50.54 -1.49 23.01
C GLN A 222 -51.41 -0.80 21.94
N ASP A 223 -52.13 -1.54 21.10
CA ASP A 223 -52.97 -0.99 20.03
C ASP A 223 -54.39 -0.66 20.50
N LEU A 224 -54.76 -1.03 21.73
CA LEU A 224 -56.13 -0.85 22.24
C LEU A 224 -56.59 0.61 22.22
N HIS A 225 -55.69 1.57 22.41
CA HIS A 225 -55.98 3.01 22.38
C HIS A 225 -56.31 3.55 20.98
N LYS A 226 -55.99 2.79 19.92
CA LYS A 226 -56.28 3.17 18.53
C LYS A 226 -57.76 2.98 18.18
N TYR A 227 -58.47 2.14 18.93
CA TYR A 227 -59.86 1.81 18.68
C TYR A 227 -60.79 2.73 19.48
N ASP A 228 -61.85 3.19 18.83
CA ASP A 228 -62.85 4.02 19.48
C ASP A 228 -63.71 3.18 20.45
N PRO A 229 -64.19 3.77 21.57
CA PRO A 229 -65.05 3.06 22.51
C PRO A 229 -66.29 2.40 21.88
N PRO A 230 -66.98 3.00 20.89
CA PRO A 230 -68.10 2.35 20.18
C PRO A 230 -67.74 1.03 19.50
N PHE A 231 -66.53 0.87 18.94
CA PHE A 231 -66.07 -0.40 18.38
C PHE A 231 -65.82 -1.44 19.48
N LEU A 232 -65.09 -1.07 20.54
CA LEU A 232 -64.79 -1.95 21.68
C LEU A 232 -66.05 -2.49 22.36
N ASN A 233 -67.12 -1.71 22.41
CA ASN A 233 -68.41 -2.12 23.00
C ASN A 233 -69.15 -3.21 22.20
N ARG A 234 -68.72 -3.51 20.96
CA ARG A 234 -69.34 -4.57 20.14
C ARG A 234 -68.84 -5.97 20.48
N PHE A 235 -67.70 -6.06 21.14
CA PHE A 235 -67.06 -7.32 21.47
C PHE A 235 -67.16 -7.65 22.95
N GLU A 236 -67.22 -8.95 23.21
CA GLU A 236 -66.85 -9.55 24.49
C GLU A 236 -65.33 -9.51 24.63
N LYS A 237 -64.78 -9.01 25.73
CA LYS A 237 -63.36 -8.64 25.83
C LYS A 237 -62.68 -9.42 26.96
N HIS A 238 -61.58 -10.10 26.66
CA HIS A 238 -60.78 -10.79 27.67
C HIS A 238 -59.30 -10.51 27.51
N THR A 239 -58.61 -10.32 28.63
CA THR A 239 -57.14 -10.23 28.63
C THR A 239 -56.55 -11.61 28.80
N ILE A 240 -55.62 -11.96 27.93
CA ILE A 240 -54.92 -13.23 27.97
C ILE A 240 -53.66 -13.07 28.79
N ASN A 241 -53.54 -13.88 29.84
CA ASN A 241 -52.28 -14.10 30.52
C ASN A 241 -52.01 -15.61 30.58
N LEU A 242 -51.01 -16.07 29.82
CA LEU A 242 -50.66 -17.49 29.73
C LEU A 242 -50.32 -18.11 31.09
N ASP A 243 -49.66 -17.37 31.98
CA ASP A 243 -49.32 -17.85 33.34
C ASP A 243 -50.54 -18.31 34.14
N THR A 244 -51.69 -17.70 33.86
CA THR A 244 -52.98 -18.00 34.54
C THR A 244 -53.88 -18.93 33.73
N PHE A 245 -53.70 -18.99 32.41
CA PHE A 245 -54.54 -19.78 31.51
C PHE A 245 -54.14 -21.26 31.46
N ILE A 246 -52.85 -21.54 31.67
CA ILE A 246 -52.27 -22.86 31.42
C ILE A 246 -52.57 -23.86 32.55
N PRO A 247 -52.85 -25.13 32.23
CA PRO A 247 -53.05 -26.18 33.23
C PRO A 247 -51.87 -26.32 34.20
N LYS A 248 -52.15 -26.69 35.45
CA LYS A 248 -51.15 -26.77 36.52
C LYS A 248 -49.95 -27.69 36.18
N HIS A 249 -50.18 -28.82 35.51
CA HIS A 249 -49.12 -29.76 35.12
C HIS A 249 -48.16 -29.15 34.08
N GLN A 250 -48.69 -28.47 33.05
CA GLN A 250 -47.89 -27.72 32.07
C GLN A 250 -47.15 -26.57 32.74
N LYS A 251 -47.78 -25.85 33.68
CA LYS A 251 -47.13 -24.78 34.43
C LYS A 251 -45.95 -25.26 35.27
N THR A 252 -46.06 -26.42 35.92
CA THR A 252 -44.95 -27.06 36.63
C THR A 252 -43.81 -27.42 35.67
N THR A 253 -44.15 -27.97 34.50
CA THR A 253 -43.19 -28.31 33.44
C THR A 253 -42.42 -27.08 32.97
N VAL A 254 -43.12 -25.98 32.68
CA VAL A 254 -42.53 -24.71 32.24
C VAL A 254 -41.65 -24.13 33.34
N SER A 255 -42.10 -24.17 34.59
CA SER A 255 -41.31 -23.70 35.73
C SER A 255 -39.99 -24.47 35.88
N ASN A 256 -40.00 -25.78 35.62
CA ASN A 256 -38.80 -26.61 35.65
C ASN A 256 -37.86 -26.31 34.47
N LEU A 257 -38.39 -26.12 33.26
CA LEU A 257 -37.60 -25.70 32.10
C LEU A 257 -36.98 -24.31 32.30
N MET A 258 -37.73 -23.37 32.87
CA MET A 258 -37.23 -22.03 33.19
C MET A 258 -36.13 -22.06 34.25
N LYS A 259 -36.26 -22.91 35.27
CA LYS A 259 -35.18 -23.15 36.24
C LYS A 259 -33.93 -23.70 35.54
N TRP A 260 -34.10 -24.71 34.68
CA TRP A 260 -33.01 -25.30 33.89
C TRP A 260 -32.28 -24.23 33.05
N VAL A 261 -32.98 -23.34 32.33
CA VAL A 261 -32.32 -22.26 31.57
C VAL A 261 -31.63 -21.23 32.47
N ASN A 262 -32.25 -20.89 33.60
CA ASN A 262 -31.70 -19.90 34.54
C ASN A 262 -30.45 -20.41 35.28
N GLU A 263 -30.37 -21.70 35.59
CA GLU A 263 -29.18 -22.34 36.17
C GLU A 263 -27.93 -22.17 35.28
N TYR A 264 -28.11 -22.19 33.96
CA TYR A 264 -27.03 -21.97 32.99
C TYR A 264 -26.81 -20.51 32.61
N SER A 265 -27.77 -19.63 32.88
CA SER A 265 -27.68 -18.19 32.56
C SER A 265 -27.11 -17.33 33.69
N SER A 266 -27.14 -17.82 34.94
CA SER A 266 -26.83 -17.04 36.15
C SER A 266 -25.34 -16.98 36.51
N LYS A 267 -24.48 -17.78 35.86
CA LYS A 267 -23.03 -17.83 36.11
C LYS A 267 -22.31 -16.96 35.08
N LYS A 268 -22.01 -15.71 35.43
CA LYS A 268 -21.48 -14.68 34.50
C LYS A 268 -19.99 -14.86 34.18
N PRO A 269 -19.59 -14.73 32.90
CA PRO A 269 -18.34 -14.05 32.57
C PRO A 269 -18.58 -12.61 32.11
N ASN A 270 -19.66 -12.30 31.37
CA ASN A 270 -19.96 -10.95 30.88
C ASN A 270 -21.46 -10.69 30.70
N GLN A 271 -21.96 -9.55 31.19
CA GLN A 271 -23.39 -9.16 31.08
C GLN A 271 -23.83 -8.85 29.64
N LYS A 272 -22.88 -8.69 28.71
CA LYS A 272 -23.11 -8.26 27.33
C LYS A 272 -23.46 -9.40 26.36
N PHE A 273 -23.26 -10.66 26.75
CA PHE A 273 -23.51 -11.84 25.90
C PHE A 273 -24.39 -12.89 26.64
N PRO A 274 -25.70 -12.63 26.78
CA PRO A 274 -26.60 -13.46 27.60
C PRO A 274 -26.92 -14.82 26.97
N CYS A 275 -26.72 -15.90 27.73
CA CYS A 275 -26.95 -17.30 27.32
C CYS A 275 -28.33 -17.56 26.69
N HIS A 276 -29.40 -17.00 27.29
CA HIS A 276 -30.76 -17.19 26.80
C HIS A 276 -31.02 -16.65 25.39
N LYS A 277 -30.18 -15.75 24.86
CA LYS A 277 -30.33 -15.22 23.50
C LYS A 277 -29.67 -16.08 22.42
N HIS A 278 -28.88 -17.08 22.81
CA HIS A 278 -28.27 -18.06 21.90
C HIS A 278 -29.10 -19.33 21.75
N LEU A 279 -30.12 -19.47 22.60
CA LEU A 279 -31.29 -20.30 22.35
C LEU A 279 -32.19 -19.50 21.40
N VAL A 280 -32.07 -19.78 20.10
CA VAL A 280 -32.98 -19.19 19.11
C VAL A 280 -34.40 -19.61 19.51
N GLU A 281 -35.36 -18.68 19.49
CA GLU A 281 -36.74 -18.89 19.94
C GLU A 281 -36.96 -18.90 21.47
N PHE A 282 -36.14 -18.23 22.27
CA PHE A 282 -36.36 -18.17 23.72
C PHE A 282 -37.21 -16.95 24.16
N ASN A 283 -38.49 -17.20 24.43
CA ASN A 283 -39.39 -16.33 25.19
C ASN A 283 -40.19 -17.18 26.20
N ASN A 284 -40.59 -16.61 27.33
CA ASN A 284 -41.45 -17.29 28.32
C ASN A 284 -42.71 -17.84 27.64
N ASP A 285 -43.31 -17.04 26.76
CA ASP A 285 -44.51 -17.42 26.01
C ASP A 285 -44.24 -18.47 24.93
N TYR A 286 -43.03 -18.50 24.36
CA TYR A 286 -42.64 -19.57 23.44
C TYR A 286 -42.54 -20.91 24.16
N ILE A 287 -41.96 -20.95 25.36
CA ILE A 287 -41.84 -22.21 26.15
C ILE A 287 -43.22 -22.77 26.47
N PHE A 288 -44.20 -21.90 26.75
CA PHE A 288 -45.59 -22.33 26.95
C PHE A 288 -46.14 -23.06 25.72
N ASN A 289 -45.93 -22.51 24.53
CA ASN A 289 -46.34 -23.14 23.27
C ASN A 289 -45.57 -24.45 23.01
N LEU A 290 -44.25 -24.46 23.23
CA LEU A 290 -43.42 -25.65 23.04
C LEU A 290 -43.86 -26.80 23.95
N VAL A 291 -44.15 -26.50 25.22
CA VAL A 291 -44.66 -27.48 26.18
C VAL A 291 -46.01 -28.01 25.72
N ALA A 292 -46.96 -27.15 25.32
CA ALA A 292 -48.25 -27.60 24.81
C ALA A 292 -48.13 -28.47 23.54
N ASP A 293 -47.26 -28.10 22.59
CA ASP A 293 -46.95 -28.91 21.39
C ASP A 293 -46.34 -30.28 21.79
N ALA A 294 -45.44 -30.30 22.76
CA ALA A 294 -44.81 -31.53 23.26
C ALA A 294 -45.81 -32.50 23.90
N TYR A 295 -46.71 -31.99 24.77
CA TYR A 295 -47.78 -32.81 25.37
C TYR A 295 -48.65 -33.46 24.29
N HIS A 296 -49.01 -32.70 23.25
CA HIS A 296 -49.81 -33.24 22.17
C HIS A 296 -49.04 -34.22 21.27
N ARG A 297 -47.79 -33.93 20.88
CA ARG A 297 -46.99 -34.85 20.04
C ARG A 297 -46.71 -36.18 20.73
N LEU A 298 -46.54 -36.16 22.05
CA LEU A 298 -46.32 -37.36 22.85
C LEU A 298 -47.64 -38.09 23.18
N GLY A 299 -48.80 -37.55 22.76
CA GLY A 299 -50.11 -38.17 22.98
C GLY A 299 -50.51 -38.27 24.46
N ILE A 300 -49.96 -37.41 25.31
CA ILE A 300 -50.23 -37.42 26.75
C ILE A 300 -51.56 -36.71 26.97
N SER A 301 -52.62 -37.46 27.31
CA SER A 301 -53.92 -36.87 27.66
C SER A 301 -53.85 -36.18 29.02
N ASN A 302 -54.78 -35.25 29.25
CA ASN A 302 -54.93 -34.56 30.54
C ASN A 302 -55.59 -35.46 31.62
N ASP A 303 -55.70 -36.77 31.39
CA ASP A 303 -56.34 -37.69 32.34
C ASP A 303 -55.41 -37.97 33.53
N TYR A 304 -55.96 -37.80 34.73
CA TYR A 304 -55.21 -37.76 35.99
C TYR A 304 -54.83 -39.15 36.50
N ASP A 305 -53.69 -39.68 36.05
CA ASP A 305 -52.96 -40.75 36.75
C ASP A 305 -51.71 -40.18 37.43
N ILE A 306 -51.74 -40.10 38.76
CA ILE A 306 -50.72 -39.42 39.60
C ILE A 306 -49.33 -40.07 39.43
N ASP A 307 -49.28 -41.39 39.24
CA ASP A 307 -48.02 -42.14 39.10
C ASP A 307 -47.39 -41.97 37.70
N GLN A 308 -48.19 -41.70 36.67
CA GLN A 308 -47.69 -41.47 35.30
C GLN A 308 -47.36 -40.00 35.04
N GLU A 309 -47.91 -39.06 35.81
CA GLU A 309 -47.70 -37.62 35.65
C GLU A 309 -46.21 -37.24 35.77
N ALA A 310 -45.48 -37.79 36.73
CA ALA A 310 -44.06 -37.50 36.92
C ALA A 310 -43.20 -38.00 35.75
N ILE A 311 -43.46 -39.21 35.25
CA ILE A 311 -42.74 -39.81 34.12
C ILE A 311 -43.06 -39.06 32.82
N ASN A 312 -44.34 -38.73 32.61
CA ASN A 312 -44.79 -37.97 31.44
C ASN A 312 -44.21 -36.55 31.45
N THR A 313 -44.20 -35.89 32.60
CA THR A 313 -43.54 -34.59 32.79
C THR A 313 -42.06 -34.68 32.44
N GLN A 314 -41.34 -35.71 32.89
CA GLN A 314 -39.93 -35.87 32.59
C GLN A 314 -39.65 -36.13 31.10
N LYS A 315 -40.51 -36.92 30.42
CA LYS A 315 -40.44 -37.11 28.96
C LYS A 315 -40.65 -35.81 28.20
N VAL A 316 -41.64 -35.01 28.61
CA VAL A 316 -41.91 -33.69 28.01
C VAL A 316 -40.73 -32.74 28.23
N ILE A 317 -40.18 -32.69 29.45
CA ILE A 317 -38.99 -31.87 29.75
C ILE A 317 -37.83 -32.26 28.83
N LYS A 318 -37.54 -33.56 28.70
CA LYS A 318 -36.46 -34.04 27.83
C LYS A 318 -36.71 -33.67 26.36
N TYR A 319 -37.94 -33.82 25.88
CA TYR A 319 -38.30 -33.41 24.51
C TYR A 319 -38.09 -31.91 24.30
N CYS A 320 -38.55 -31.07 25.22
CA CYS A 320 -38.39 -29.61 25.13
C CYS A 320 -36.91 -29.21 25.21
N GLN A 321 -36.12 -29.83 26.09
CA GLN A 321 -34.67 -29.62 26.18
C GLN A 321 -33.96 -29.99 24.87
N ASP A 322 -34.25 -31.16 24.31
CA ASP A 322 -33.70 -31.59 23.03
C ASP A 322 -34.10 -30.65 21.88
N HIS A 323 -35.33 -30.15 21.89
CA HIS A 323 -35.81 -29.16 20.92
C HIS A 323 -35.05 -27.83 21.04
N MET A 324 -34.89 -27.31 22.25
CA MET A 324 -34.16 -26.07 22.50
C MET A 324 -32.67 -26.19 22.15
N ILE A 325 -32.05 -27.33 22.46
CA ILE A 325 -30.65 -27.61 22.07
C ILE A 325 -30.52 -27.68 20.55
N ARG A 326 -31.46 -28.34 19.86
CA ARG A 326 -31.47 -28.43 18.39
C ARG A 326 -31.64 -27.06 17.72
N ALA A 327 -32.39 -26.14 18.33
CA ALA A 327 -32.56 -24.77 17.87
C ALA A 327 -31.43 -23.82 18.33
N SER A 328 -30.44 -24.31 19.09
CA SER A 328 -29.36 -23.47 19.62
C SER A 328 -28.15 -23.39 18.67
N SER A 329 -27.53 -22.21 18.61
CA SER A 329 -26.28 -22.03 17.87
C SER A 329 -25.07 -22.59 18.62
N PHE A 330 -23.92 -22.76 17.95
CA PHE A 330 -22.70 -23.27 18.62
C PHE A 330 -22.18 -22.34 19.73
N ASP A 331 -22.62 -21.06 19.76
CA ASP A 331 -22.37 -20.17 20.89
C ASP A 331 -22.97 -20.71 22.22
N PHE A 332 -24.03 -21.51 22.17
CA PHE A 332 -24.68 -22.07 23.36
C PHE A 332 -23.76 -23.03 24.15
N PRO A 333 -23.24 -24.13 23.57
CA PRO A 333 -22.26 -24.97 24.28
C PRO A 333 -21.00 -24.17 24.67
N LEU A 334 -20.58 -23.20 23.85
CA LEU A 334 -19.42 -22.36 24.15
C LEU A 334 -19.60 -21.56 25.46
N ILE A 335 -20.74 -20.89 25.63
CA ILE A 335 -21.05 -20.17 26.88
C ILE A 335 -21.09 -21.13 28.06
N LEU A 336 -21.73 -22.29 27.89
CA LEU A 336 -21.82 -23.31 28.94
C LEU A 336 -20.43 -23.75 29.42
N SER A 337 -19.46 -23.90 28.51
CA SER A 337 -18.10 -24.34 28.84
C SER A 337 -17.36 -23.36 29.77
N LEU A 338 -17.64 -22.06 29.65
CA LEU A 338 -17.07 -21.02 30.53
C LEU A 338 -17.76 -21.00 31.90
N THR A 339 -19.06 -21.31 31.96
CA THR A 339 -19.81 -21.35 33.23
C THR A 339 -19.49 -22.56 34.12
N SER A 340 -19.00 -23.66 33.54
CA SER A 340 -18.62 -24.87 34.29
C SER A 340 -17.29 -24.75 35.04
N GLN A 341 -16.41 -23.80 34.66
CA GLN A 341 -15.09 -23.64 35.28
C GLN A 341 -15.14 -23.09 36.72
N THR A 342 -16.28 -22.57 37.19
CA THR A 342 -16.40 -21.98 38.53
C THR A 342 -16.75 -23.01 39.62
N ASN A 343 -17.15 -24.23 39.26
CA ASN A 343 -17.51 -25.29 40.21
C ASN A 343 -16.48 -26.42 40.17
N LEU A 344 -15.96 -26.82 41.34
CA LEU A 344 -14.88 -27.79 41.60
C LEU A 344 -15.11 -29.24 41.11
N THR A 345 -16.11 -29.51 40.28
CA THR A 345 -16.41 -30.84 39.73
C THR A 345 -16.19 -30.85 38.22
N LYS A 346 -15.16 -31.60 37.77
CA LYS A 346 -14.78 -31.86 36.37
C LYS A 346 -15.82 -32.69 35.59
N ASP A 347 -17.11 -32.57 35.89
CA ASP A 347 -18.14 -33.29 35.15
C ASP A 347 -18.52 -32.48 33.92
N ILE A 348 -18.35 -33.10 32.75
CA ILE A 348 -18.77 -32.54 31.46
C ILE A 348 -20.25 -32.18 31.57
N ASN A 349 -20.61 -30.95 31.21
CA ASN A 349 -22.00 -30.52 31.24
C ASN A 349 -22.82 -31.41 30.28
N PRO A 350 -23.83 -32.16 30.76
CA PRO A 350 -24.59 -33.10 29.94
C PRO A 350 -25.27 -32.44 28.74
N CYS A 351 -25.55 -31.13 28.83
CA CYS A 351 -26.09 -30.36 27.71
C CYS A 351 -25.10 -30.24 26.54
N ILE A 352 -23.79 -30.17 26.82
CA ILE A 352 -22.75 -30.10 25.78
C ILE A 352 -22.66 -31.46 25.08
N GLU A 353 -22.65 -32.56 25.82
CA GLU A 353 -22.65 -33.91 25.22
C GLU A 353 -23.89 -34.10 24.34
N ARG A 354 -25.06 -33.72 24.85
CA ARG A 354 -26.31 -33.80 24.12
C ARG A 354 -26.33 -32.94 22.85
N TYR A 355 -25.72 -31.75 22.89
CA TYR A 355 -25.54 -30.90 21.70
C TYR A 355 -24.71 -31.64 20.63
N TYR A 356 -23.55 -32.17 20.99
CA TYR A 356 -22.73 -32.93 20.03
C TYR A 356 -23.45 -34.19 19.52
N GLU A 357 -24.22 -34.90 20.36
CA GLU A 357 -25.02 -36.05 19.90
C GLU A 357 -26.08 -35.65 18.86
N ILE A 358 -26.76 -34.52 19.08
CA ILE A 358 -27.79 -34.03 18.16
C ILE A 358 -27.17 -33.54 16.85
N HIS A 359 -25.99 -32.91 16.91
CA HIS A 359 -25.39 -32.23 15.77
C HIS A 359 -24.25 -33.00 15.06
N ALA A 360 -23.78 -34.15 15.56
CA ALA A 360 -22.61 -34.88 15.04
C ALA A 360 -22.68 -35.23 13.54
N ASP A 361 -23.87 -35.55 13.01
CA ASP A 361 -24.09 -35.98 11.61
C ASP A 361 -25.06 -35.06 10.84
N MET A 362 -25.34 -33.88 11.37
CA MET A 362 -26.37 -32.97 10.87
C MET A 362 -25.78 -31.85 10.00
N SER A 363 -25.27 -32.22 8.83
CA SER A 363 -25.08 -31.26 7.74
C SER A 363 -26.44 -30.86 7.14
N PHE A 364 -26.52 -29.68 6.51
CA PHE A 364 -27.75 -29.26 5.84
C PHE A 364 -28.18 -30.27 4.76
N SER A 365 -27.23 -30.84 4.01
CA SER A 365 -27.51 -31.85 2.99
C SER A 365 -28.00 -33.18 3.57
N SER A 366 -27.37 -33.69 4.65
CA SER A 366 -27.76 -34.94 5.30
C SER A 366 -29.14 -34.83 5.95
N LEU A 367 -29.44 -33.70 6.59
CA LEU A 367 -30.75 -33.42 7.19
C LEU A 367 -31.89 -33.50 6.16
N ILE A 368 -31.73 -32.81 5.03
CA ILE A 368 -32.76 -32.79 3.99
C ILE A 368 -32.93 -34.17 3.37
N ASN A 369 -31.82 -34.87 3.06
CA ASN A 369 -31.86 -36.22 2.53
C ASN A 369 -32.55 -37.21 3.51
N GLN A 370 -32.25 -37.14 4.80
CA GLN A 370 -32.90 -37.99 5.82
C GLN A 370 -34.40 -37.73 5.90
N LYS A 371 -34.82 -36.47 5.85
CA LYS A 371 -36.24 -36.10 5.90
C LYS A 371 -37.01 -36.50 4.64
N LEU A 372 -36.37 -36.47 3.48
CA LEU A 372 -36.94 -36.98 2.23
C LEU A 372 -37.10 -38.51 2.24
N GLU A 373 -36.23 -39.24 2.95
CA GLU A 373 -36.28 -40.71 3.05
C GLU A 373 -37.36 -41.20 4.03
N THR A 374 -37.83 -40.37 4.97
CA THR A 374 -38.80 -40.76 5.99
C THR A 374 -40.28 -40.75 5.56
N ASP A 375 -40.61 -40.55 4.27
CA ASP A 375 -41.97 -40.44 3.69
C ASP A 375 -42.90 -39.37 4.34
N ASP A 376 -42.37 -38.58 5.27
CA ASP A 376 -43.07 -37.54 6.00
C ASP A 376 -42.72 -36.17 5.39
N VAL A 377 -43.75 -35.38 5.04
CA VAL A 377 -43.57 -34.11 4.35
C VAL A 377 -42.74 -33.14 5.21
N PRO A 378 -41.57 -32.66 4.76
CA PRO A 378 -40.72 -31.81 5.57
C PRO A 378 -41.34 -30.42 5.73
N LYS A 379 -41.91 -30.18 6.91
CA LYS A 379 -42.19 -28.84 7.47
C LYS A 379 -41.05 -28.48 8.41
N LEU A 380 -40.10 -27.72 7.89
CA LEU A 380 -38.81 -27.47 8.55
C LEU A 380 -38.53 -25.97 8.67
N ILE A 381 -37.98 -25.56 9.80
CA ILE A 381 -37.42 -24.23 10.01
C ILE A 381 -35.94 -24.40 10.30
N VAL A 382 -35.10 -23.82 9.45
CA VAL A 382 -33.65 -23.84 9.58
C VAL A 382 -33.19 -22.43 9.90
N TYR A 383 -32.69 -22.23 11.11
CA TYR A 383 -31.98 -21.02 11.48
C TYR A 383 -30.51 -21.14 11.05
N THR A 384 -29.91 -20.04 10.59
CA THR A 384 -28.51 -20.03 10.16
C THR A 384 -27.87 -18.66 10.27
N TYR A 385 -26.55 -18.60 10.45
CA TYR A 385 -25.77 -17.36 10.30
C TYR A 385 -25.24 -17.13 8.87
N THR A 386 -25.48 -18.09 7.96
CA THR A 386 -25.15 -17.95 6.53
C THR A 386 -25.79 -16.70 5.96
N GLN A 387 -25.09 -15.93 5.13
CA GLN A 387 -25.65 -14.69 4.59
C GLN A 387 -26.78 -14.96 3.58
N ILE A 388 -27.84 -14.14 3.56
CA ILE A 388 -29.00 -14.34 2.68
C ILE A 388 -28.67 -14.26 1.18
N TYR A 389 -27.60 -13.56 0.80
CA TYR A 389 -27.16 -13.44 -0.60
C TYR A 389 -26.19 -14.55 -1.03
N GLN A 390 -25.66 -15.32 -0.07
CA GLN A 390 -24.75 -16.42 -0.36
C GLN A 390 -25.50 -17.54 -1.10
N ILE A 391 -24.89 -18.03 -2.19
CA ILE A 391 -25.40 -19.16 -2.96
C ILE A 391 -25.17 -20.42 -2.12
N ILE A 392 -26.24 -21.16 -1.85
CA ILE A 392 -26.17 -22.41 -1.12
C ILE A 392 -25.87 -23.51 -2.14
N ASP A 393 -24.86 -24.34 -1.84
CA ASP A 393 -24.57 -25.50 -2.67
C ASP A 393 -25.55 -26.63 -2.34
N TYR A 394 -26.32 -27.06 -3.33
CA TYR A 394 -27.30 -28.14 -3.22
C TYR A 394 -26.81 -29.43 -3.91
N SER A 395 -25.57 -29.45 -4.42
CA SER A 395 -25.00 -30.59 -5.16
C SER A 395 -25.07 -31.90 -4.38
N HIS A 396 -24.89 -31.84 -3.06
CA HIS A 396 -24.95 -32.97 -2.14
C HIS A 396 -26.37 -33.46 -1.80
N ILE A 397 -27.41 -32.80 -2.31
CA ILE A 397 -28.82 -33.21 -2.17
C ILE A 397 -29.23 -34.03 -3.41
N LYS A 398 -29.80 -35.20 -3.18
CA LYS A 398 -30.25 -36.11 -4.26
C LYS A 398 -31.30 -35.41 -5.13
N ASN A 399 -31.12 -35.44 -6.46
CA ASN A 399 -32.06 -34.89 -7.46
C ASN A 399 -32.46 -33.40 -7.28
N HIS A 400 -31.56 -32.57 -6.71
CA HIS A 400 -31.82 -31.15 -6.41
C HIS A 400 -32.36 -30.33 -7.59
N ASN A 401 -31.93 -30.58 -8.83
CA ASN A 401 -32.32 -29.79 -10.00
C ASN A 401 -33.79 -29.96 -10.45
N ILE A 402 -34.47 -31.02 -10.01
CA ILE A 402 -35.84 -31.34 -10.47
C ILE A 402 -36.87 -31.07 -9.37
N TRP A 403 -36.48 -31.25 -8.11
CA TRP A 403 -37.44 -31.32 -6.98
C TRP A 403 -37.42 -30.11 -6.06
N LEU A 404 -36.44 -29.21 -6.20
CA LEU A 404 -36.16 -28.14 -5.24
C LEU A 404 -36.33 -26.76 -5.87
N GLU A 405 -37.17 -25.93 -5.25
CA GLU A 405 -37.34 -24.53 -5.65
C GLU A 405 -36.91 -23.61 -4.50
N GLN A 406 -36.19 -22.53 -4.80
CA GLN A 406 -35.77 -21.55 -3.81
C GLN A 406 -36.35 -20.17 -4.15
N VAL A 407 -36.90 -19.49 -3.15
CA VAL A 407 -37.39 -18.11 -3.24
C VAL A 407 -36.98 -17.32 -1.99
N LYS A 408 -36.78 -16.00 -2.14
CA LYS A 408 -36.59 -15.08 -1.01
C LYS A 408 -37.90 -14.39 -0.69
N LEU A 409 -38.19 -14.19 0.59
CA LEU A 409 -39.43 -13.53 1.01
C LEU A 409 -39.49 -12.07 0.51
N SER A 410 -38.36 -11.35 0.49
CA SER A 410 -38.23 -10.00 -0.08
C SER A 410 -38.58 -9.87 -1.56
N TYR A 411 -38.67 -10.96 -2.32
CA TYR A 411 -39.06 -10.88 -3.73
C TYR A 411 -40.55 -10.65 -3.92
N PHE A 412 -41.37 -10.94 -2.90
CA PHE A 412 -42.81 -10.71 -2.95
C PHE A 412 -43.10 -9.29 -2.49
N LYS A 413 -43.79 -8.52 -3.35
CA LYS A 413 -44.24 -7.17 -3.00
C LYS A 413 -45.62 -7.19 -2.36
N THR A 414 -46.48 -8.13 -2.75
CA THR A 414 -47.85 -8.24 -2.27
C THR A 414 -48.13 -9.61 -1.67
N GLU A 415 -49.08 -9.68 -0.75
CA GLU A 415 -49.52 -10.95 -0.16
C GLU A 415 -50.04 -11.91 -1.24
N LEU A 416 -50.72 -11.37 -2.25
CA LEU A 416 -51.30 -12.14 -3.35
C LEU A 416 -50.23 -12.85 -4.20
N GLU A 417 -49.08 -12.21 -4.46
CA GLU A 417 -47.95 -12.84 -5.17
C GLU A 417 -47.40 -14.04 -4.38
N LEU A 418 -47.20 -13.87 -3.07
CA LEU A 418 -46.74 -14.95 -2.18
C LEU A 418 -47.73 -16.11 -2.17
N ILE A 419 -49.02 -15.79 -2.06
CA ILE A 419 -50.13 -16.72 -2.12
C ILE A 419 -50.09 -17.55 -3.42
N GLN A 420 -50.02 -16.88 -4.56
CA GLN A 420 -50.03 -17.53 -5.88
C GLN A 420 -48.81 -18.42 -6.07
N ARG A 421 -47.66 -18.02 -5.53
CA ARG A 421 -46.43 -18.80 -5.62
C ARG A 421 -46.50 -20.10 -4.82
N ILE A 422 -47.09 -20.06 -3.63
CA ILE A 422 -47.34 -21.24 -2.79
C ILE A 422 -48.34 -22.17 -3.49
N GLU A 423 -49.43 -21.64 -4.05
CA GLU A 423 -50.40 -22.44 -4.80
C GLU A 423 -49.78 -23.09 -6.05
N THR A 424 -48.93 -22.35 -6.76
CA THR A 424 -48.21 -22.87 -7.93
C THR A 424 -47.30 -24.04 -7.53
N HIS A 425 -46.65 -23.98 -6.37
CA HIS A 425 -45.83 -25.07 -5.86
C HIS A 425 -46.66 -26.34 -5.60
N TYR A 426 -47.78 -26.23 -4.89
CA TYR A 426 -48.66 -27.38 -4.63
C TYR A 426 -49.31 -27.96 -5.90
N ARG A 427 -49.51 -27.16 -6.96
CA ARG A 427 -50.06 -27.65 -8.23
C ARG A 427 -49.04 -28.38 -9.12
N LYS A 428 -47.73 -28.14 -8.93
CA LYS A 428 -46.68 -28.76 -9.75
C LYS A 428 -46.50 -30.22 -9.37
N LYS A 429 -46.36 -31.12 -10.35
CA LYS A 429 -46.15 -32.56 -10.11
C LYS A 429 -44.70 -32.92 -9.74
N ASP A 430 -43.74 -32.10 -10.15
CA ASP A 430 -42.31 -32.44 -10.10
C ASP A 430 -41.58 -31.80 -8.91
N SER A 431 -42.00 -30.63 -8.40
CA SER A 431 -41.32 -29.96 -7.29
C SER A 431 -41.80 -30.47 -5.93
N LEU A 432 -40.99 -31.25 -5.22
CA LEU A 432 -41.33 -31.81 -3.89
C LEU A 432 -41.04 -30.83 -2.73
N LEU A 433 -40.14 -29.86 -2.89
CA LEU A 433 -39.67 -29.01 -1.79
C LEU A 433 -39.52 -27.53 -2.18
N LEU A 434 -40.13 -26.63 -1.39
CA LEU A 434 -39.98 -25.18 -1.52
C LEU A 434 -39.16 -24.59 -0.36
N PHE A 435 -38.06 -23.92 -0.70
CA PHE A 435 -37.25 -23.13 0.23
C PHE A 435 -37.63 -21.66 0.19
N ILE A 436 -38.04 -21.13 1.34
CA ILE A 436 -38.30 -19.70 1.52
C ILE A 436 -37.21 -19.14 2.43
N ARG A 437 -36.33 -18.32 1.86
CA ARG A 437 -35.25 -17.64 2.59
C ARG A 437 -35.76 -16.33 3.17
N ILE A 438 -35.53 -16.12 4.46
CA ILE A 438 -36.04 -14.99 5.25
C ILE A 438 -34.86 -14.31 5.93
N ASP A 439 -34.70 -12.99 5.76
CA ASP A 439 -33.78 -12.19 6.59
C ASP A 439 -34.54 -11.75 7.84
N TYR A 440 -34.27 -12.40 8.98
CA TYR A 440 -35.05 -12.17 10.19
C TYR A 440 -35.06 -10.69 10.60
N HIS A 441 -33.91 -10.03 10.57
CA HIS A 441 -33.77 -8.67 11.10
C HIS A 441 -34.55 -7.65 10.28
N GLN A 442 -34.67 -7.86 8.97
CA GLN A 442 -35.42 -6.98 8.07
C GLN A 442 -36.89 -7.40 7.94
N GLU A 443 -37.17 -8.71 7.96
CA GLU A 443 -38.44 -9.30 7.52
C GLU A 443 -39.26 -9.93 8.66
N HIS A 444 -38.83 -9.85 9.94
CA HIS A 444 -39.54 -10.46 11.09
C HIS A 444 -41.03 -10.08 11.15
N LYS A 445 -41.40 -8.85 10.74
CA LYS A 445 -42.79 -8.37 10.72
C LYS A 445 -43.69 -9.15 9.75
N HIS A 446 -43.12 -9.82 8.76
CA HIS A 446 -43.85 -10.63 7.77
C HIS A 446 -44.07 -12.08 8.23
N ILE A 447 -43.30 -12.55 9.23
CA ILE A 447 -43.35 -13.94 9.70
C ILE A 447 -44.75 -14.35 10.21
N PRO A 448 -45.48 -13.54 11.00
CA PRO A 448 -46.84 -13.94 11.41
C PRO A 448 -47.78 -14.13 10.23
N MET A 449 -47.78 -13.20 9.26
CA MET A 449 -48.58 -13.30 8.05
C MET A 449 -48.21 -14.57 7.27
N LEU A 450 -46.92 -14.81 7.04
CA LEU A 450 -46.42 -16.00 6.36
C LEU A 450 -46.89 -17.29 7.05
N LYS A 451 -46.77 -17.38 8.37
CA LYS A 451 -47.25 -18.52 9.16
C LYS A 451 -48.72 -18.81 8.88
N HIS A 452 -49.59 -17.81 8.97
CA HIS A 452 -51.02 -18.03 8.79
C HIS A 452 -51.40 -18.37 7.35
N ILE A 453 -50.71 -17.81 6.34
CA ILE A 453 -50.88 -18.22 4.94
C ILE A 453 -50.56 -19.71 4.78
N LEU A 454 -49.48 -20.19 5.40
CA LEU A 454 -49.06 -21.58 5.35
C LEU A 454 -50.01 -22.52 6.11
N LEU A 455 -50.57 -22.07 7.25
CA LEU A 455 -51.54 -22.84 8.03
C LEU A 455 -52.91 -22.93 7.35
N ASN A 456 -53.42 -21.82 6.81
CA ASN A 456 -54.73 -21.77 6.15
C ASN A 456 -54.78 -22.64 4.89
N ARG A 457 -53.66 -22.70 4.15
CA ARG A 457 -53.55 -23.45 2.90
C ARG A 457 -53.00 -24.85 3.09
N HIS A 458 -53.21 -25.48 4.25
CA HIS A 458 -52.95 -26.90 4.39
C HIS A 458 -53.79 -27.72 3.40
N VAL A 459 -53.25 -27.91 2.20
CA VAL A 459 -53.71 -28.90 1.24
C VAL A 459 -53.31 -30.25 1.82
N THR A 460 -54.25 -31.19 1.84
CA THR A 460 -54.04 -32.60 2.23
C THR A 460 -53.11 -33.36 1.28
N ASP A 461 -52.21 -32.66 0.57
CA ASP A 461 -51.25 -33.25 -0.36
C ASP A 461 -50.01 -33.70 0.41
N LYS A 462 -49.83 -35.00 0.51
CA LYS A 462 -48.73 -35.65 1.24
C LYS A 462 -47.39 -35.63 0.48
N LYS A 463 -47.28 -34.87 -0.62
CA LYS A 463 -46.12 -34.93 -1.52
C LYS A 463 -45.21 -33.69 -1.47
N HIS A 464 -45.70 -32.54 -1.01
CA HIS A 464 -45.00 -31.25 -1.13
C HIS A 464 -44.63 -30.66 0.22
N GLY A 465 -43.34 -30.45 0.46
CA GLY A 465 -42.77 -29.88 1.68
C GLY A 465 -42.37 -28.41 1.56
N ILE A 466 -42.31 -27.73 2.70
CA ILE A 466 -41.90 -26.33 2.80
C ILE A 466 -40.84 -26.22 3.90
N CYS A 467 -39.71 -25.62 3.55
CA CYS A 467 -38.63 -25.34 4.49
C CYS A 467 -38.32 -23.84 4.51
N LEU A 468 -38.45 -23.25 5.70
CA LEU A 468 -38.13 -21.85 5.95
C LEU A 468 -36.67 -21.76 6.38
N ILE A 469 -35.86 -21.03 5.63
CA ILE A 469 -34.45 -20.78 5.99
C ILE A 469 -34.37 -19.36 6.54
N VAL A 470 -34.24 -19.24 7.84
CA VAL A 470 -34.21 -17.98 8.57
C VAL A 470 -32.75 -17.58 8.80
N HIS A 471 -32.33 -16.53 8.10
CA HIS A 471 -31.00 -15.95 8.20
C HIS A 471 -30.95 -15.00 9.39
N LEU A 472 -30.10 -15.34 10.36
CA LEU A 472 -29.81 -14.58 11.56
C LEU A 472 -28.46 -13.86 11.42
N GLN A 473 -28.23 -12.91 12.32
CA GLN A 473 -26.96 -12.21 12.45
C GLN A 473 -26.55 -12.26 13.93
N ARG A 474 -25.38 -12.85 14.19
CA ARG A 474 -24.85 -13.08 15.54
C ARG A 474 -24.74 -11.79 16.36
N ASN A 475 -24.34 -10.68 15.74
CA ASN A 475 -24.24 -9.37 16.38
C ASN A 475 -25.59 -8.70 16.71
N MET A 476 -26.68 -9.16 16.10
CA MET A 476 -28.02 -8.57 16.26
C MET A 476 -28.98 -9.48 17.04
N LEU A 477 -28.51 -10.57 17.65
CA LEU A 477 -29.34 -11.48 18.45
C LEU A 477 -30.06 -10.78 19.62
N ASN A 478 -29.55 -9.63 20.07
CA ASN A 478 -30.18 -8.82 21.10
C ASN A 478 -31.54 -8.22 20.70
N ILE A 479 -31.82 -8.09 19.41
CA ILE A 479 -33.00 -7.41 18.84
C ILE A 479 -34.07 -8.42 18.40
N ILE A 480 -33.79 -9.72 18.55
CA ILE A 480 -34.72 -10.78 18.18
C ILE A 480 -35.92 -10.75 19.13
N THR A 481 -37.11 -10.50 18.58
CA THR A 481 -38.40 -10.57 19.27
C THR A 481 -39.11 -11.84 18.81
N ASP A 482 -38.71 -12.98 19.38
CA ASP A 482 -39.28 -14.29 19.04
C ASP A 482 -40.68 -14.46 19.63
N ASP A 483 -41.67 -13.90 18.94
CA ASP A 483 -43.06 -13.94 19.36
C ASP A 483 -43.91 -14.94 18.56
N VAL A 484 -43.38 -15.59 17.52
CA VAL A 484 -44.19 -16.47 16.64
C VAL A 484 -43.78 -17.94 16.81
N PHE A 485 -44.74 -18.79 17.16
CA PHE A 485 -44.50 -20.24 17.32
C PHE A 485 -45.06 -21.02 16.13
N PHE A 486 -44.29 -21.91 15.49
CA PHE A 486 -44.77 -22.75 14.39
C PHE A 486 -45.16 -24.16 14.86
N ASN A 487 -46.44 -24.34 15.22
CA ASN A 487 -46.98 -25.61 15.70
C ASN A 487 -46.74 -26.74 14.67
N TRP A 488 -46.32 -27.92 15.12
CA TRP A 488 -46.05 -29.10 14.28
C TRP A 488 -44.82 -29.03 13.36
N TRP A 489 -44.08 -27.92 13.31
CA TRP A 489 -42.86 -27.83 12.50
C TRP A 489 -41.67 -28.37 13.28
N SER A 490 -40.63 -28.81 12.57
CA SER A 490 -39.34 -29.12 13.18
C SER A 490 -38.41 -27.92 13.04
N THR A 491 -37.79 -27.47 14.14
CA THR A 491 -36.82 -26.38 14.11
C THR A 491 -35.41 -26.91 14.34
N ILE A 492 -34.44 -26.31 13.64
CA ILE A 492 -33.02 -26.63 13.77
C ILE A 492 -32.15 -25.41 13.48
N MET A 493 -31.06 -25.27 14.21
CA MET A 493 -30.01 -24.31 13.92
C MET A 493 -28.85 -25.00 13.20
N ILE A 494 -28.45 -24.45 12.06
CA ILE A 494 -27.25 -24.82 11.31
C ILE A 494 -26.45 -23.54 11.06
N ASP A 495 -25.41 -23.32 11.85
CA ASP A 495 -24.60 -22.10 11.83
C ASP A 495 -24.11 -21.74 10.43
N ASN A 496 -23.57 -22.71 9.68
CA ASN A 496 -23.11 -22.57 8.31
C ASN A 496 -23.73 -23.66 7.41
N LEU A 497 -24.47 -23.26 6.38
CA LEU A 497 -25.16 -24.18 5.47
C LEU A 497 -24.23 -24.86 4.46
N GLN A 498 -23.04 -24.30 4.20
CA GLN A 498 -22.11 -24.82 3.19
C GLN A 498 -21.16 -25.88 3.75
N GLU A 499 -20.64 -25.65 4.96
CA GLU A 499 -19.63 -26.52 5.57
C GLU A 499 -20.05 -26.90 6.98
N HIS A 500 -20.12 -28.20 7.26
CA HIS A 500 -20.37 -28.70 8.60
C HIS A 500 -19.06 -28.68 9.40
N ARG A 501 -18.78 -27.56 10.07
CA ARG A 501 -17.56 -27.34 10.85
C ARG A 501 -17.87 -27.13 12.32
N ILE A 502 -18.22 -28.21 13.01
CA ILE A 502 -18.26 -28.19 14.48
C ILE A 502 -16.84 -28.40 14.99
N ILE A 503 -16.41 -27.57 15.96
CA ILE A 503 -15.10 -27.71 16.58
C ILE A 503 -15.04 -29.07 17.30
N PRO A 504 -14.02 -29.91 17.07
CA PRO A 504 -13.90 -31.20 17.75
C PRO A 504 -13.89 -31.06 19.28
N LYS A 505 -14.50 -32.03 19.99
CA LYS A 505 -14.59 -32.04 21.47
C LYS A 505 -13.22 -31.85 22.14
N ASN A 506 -12.17 -32.43 21.59
CA ASN A 506 -10.81 -32.35 22.16
C ASN A 506 -10.30 -30.90 22.24
N ILE A 507 -10.48 -30.13 21.16
CA ILE A 507 -10.06 -28.72 21.07
C ILE A 507 -10.99 -27.83 21.89
N PHE A 508 -12.26 -28.24 21.99
CA PHE A 508 -13.28 -27.50 22.74
C PHE A 508 -13.07 -27.56 24.27
N PHE A 509 -12.68 -28.71 24.83
CA PHE A 509 -12.45 -28.86 26.28
C PHE A 509 -11.05 -28.42 26.72
N ASN A 510 -10.04 -28.55 25.86
CA ASN A 510 -8.69 -28.02 26.08
C ASN A 510 -8.44 -26.86 25.11
N PRO A 511 -8.91 -25.64 25.45
CA PRO A 511 -8.79 -24.51 24.55
C PRO A 511 -7.33 -24.03 24.47
N SER A 512 -6.66 -24.32 23.37
CA SER A 512 -5.39 -23.70 23.01
C SER A 512 -5.51 -23.04 21.64
N TYR A 513 -4.88 -21.88 21.46
CA TYR A 513 -4.82 -21.24 20.14
C TYR A 513 -4.06 -22.13 19.14
N GLN A 514 -3.06 -22.88 19.61
CA GLN A 514 -2.23 -23.79 18.79
C GLN A 514 -3.05 -24.92 18.17
N ASP A 515 -3.84 -25.65 18.97
CA ASP A 515 -4.68 -26.75 18.47
C ASP A 515 -5.71 -26.23 17.46
N LEU A 516 -6.22 -25.02 17.70
CA LEU A 516 -7.18 -24.36 16.83
C LEU A 516 -6.57 -23.91 15.50
N ILE A 517 -5.41 -23.24 15.53
CA ILE A 517 -4.67 -22.79 14.34
C ILE A 517 -4.26 -24.00 13.48
N ASN A 518 -3.79 -25.07 14.11
CA ASN A 518 -3.40 -26.31 13.43
C ASN A 518 -4.61 -27.02 12.80
N HIS A 519 -5.71 -27.14 13.53
CA HIS A 519 -6.93 -27.78 13.04
C HIS A 519 -7.51 -27.05 11.82
N PHE A 520 -7.56 -25.72 11.88
CA PHE A 520 -8.06 -24.90 10.76
C PHE A 520 -6.99 -24.61 9.70
N LYS A 521 -5.75 -25.11 9.86
CA LYS A 521 -4.61 -24.88 8.98
C LYS A 521 -4.45 -23.40 8.60
N PHE A 522 -4.64 -22.51 9.56
CA PHE A 522 -4.82 -21.09 9.32
C PHE A 522 -3.58 -20.46 8.63
N LEU A 523 -2.39 -20.87 9.07
CA LEU A 523 -1.09 -20.43 8.51
C LEU A 523 -0.70 -21.12 7.18
N SER A 524 -1.43 -22.17 6.78
CA SER A 524 -1.23 -22.85 5.50
C SER A 524 -1.95 -22.16 4.34
N SER A 525 -2.96 -21.32 4.63
CA SER A 525 -3.60 -20.47 3.62
C SER A 525 -2.72 -19.26 3.34
N GLU A 526 -2.09 -19.22 2.16
CA GLU A 526 -1.16 -18.15 1.81
C GLU A 526 -1.86 -16.78 1.75
N THR A 527 -3.10 -16.73 1.26
CA THR A 527 -3.90 -15.50 1.17
C THR A 527 -4.16 -14.85 2.53
N MET A 528 -4.42 -15.66 3.57
CA MET A 528 -4.68 -15.16 4.92
C MET A 528 -3.41 -14.61 5.57
N PHE A 529 -2.28 -15.28 5.36
CA PHE A 529 -0.99 -14.82 5.87
C PHE A 529 -0.57 -13.50 5.22
N ASP A 530 -0.75 -13.37 3.90
CA ASP A 530 -0.43 -12.13 3.18
C ASP A 530 -1.25 -10.94 3.67
N GLU A 531 -2.54 -11.15 3.93
CA GLU A 531 -3.42 -10.11 4.45
C GLU A 531 -3.08 -9.77 5.92
N LEU A 532 -2.68 -10.75 6.74
CA LEU A 532 -2.16 -10.54 8.09
C LEU A 532 -0.91 -9.64 8.08
N ILE A 533 0.08 -9.92 7.21
CA ILE A 533 1.28 -9.10 7.03
C ILE A 533 0.90 -7.65 6.69
N LYS A 534 0.00 -7.45 5.71
CA LYS A 534 -0.44 -6.11 5.30
C LYS A 534 -1.11 -5.35 6.44
N ARG A 535 -1.96 -6.00 7.25
CA ARG A 535 -2.57 -5.38 8.43
C ARG A 535 -1.53 -5.00 9.48
N CYS A 536 -0.60 -5.89 9.82
CA CYS A 536 0.47 -5.56 10.76
C CYS A 536 1.34 -4.40 10.27
N LEU A 537 1.73 -4.38 8.98
CA LEU A 537 2.52 -3.29 8.40
C LEU A 537 1.82 -1.93 8.45
N SER A 538 0.48 -1.91 8.38
CA SER A 538 -0.31 -0.68 8.51
C SER A 538 -0.24 -0.03 9.90
N LYS A 539 0.10 -0.80 10.95
CA LYS A 539 0.26 -0.30 12.34
C LYS A 539 1.57 0.47 12.55
N PHE A 540 2.56 0.30 11.68
CA PHE A 540 3.86 0.97 11.82
C PHE A 540 3.79 2.40 11.30
N ARG A 541 4.15 3.35 12.17
CA ARG A 541 4.34 4.75 11.80
C ARG A 541 5.83 5.05 11.86
N TYR A 542 6.40 5.29 10.70
CA TYR A 542 7.81 5.66 10.60
C TYR A 542 7.95 7.16 10.83
N GLN A 543 8.74 7.55 11.82
CA GLN A 543 9.02 8.96 12.11
C GLN A 543 10.20 9.44 11.25
N GLU A 544 10.05 10.57 10.58
CA GLU A 544 11.10 11.16 9.73
C GLU A 544 11.45 12.59 10.12
N THR A 545 12.71 12.96 9.90
CA THR A 545 13.22 14.33 10.09
C THR A 545 13.03 15.23 8.87
N SER A 546 12.72 14.69 7.68
CA SER A 546 12.54 15.48 6.45
C SER A 546 11.54 14.89 5.44
N LYS A 547 10.84 15.74 4.68
CA LYS A 547 9.81 15.34 3.68
C LYS A 547 10.34 14.56 2.47
N TYR A 548 11.66 14.51 2.27
CA TYR A 548 12.27 13.87 1.08
C TYR A 548 12.25 12.33 1.12
N PHE A 549 11.95 11.72 2.26
CA PHE A 549 12.00 10.27 2.43
C PHE A 549 10.62 9.58 2.41
N GLU A 550 9.51 10.34 2.33
CA GLU A 550 8.15 9.77 2.28
C GLU A 550 7.96 8.80 1.09
N ASP A 551 8.41 9.18 -0.12
CA ASP A 551 8.36 8.32 -1.32
C ASP A 551 9.20 7.05 -1.14
N LYS A 552 10.33 7.16 -0.43
CA LYS A 552 11.23 6.03 -0.14
C LYS A 552 10.64 5.09 0.92
N ILE A 553 9.87 5.60 1.89
CA ILE A 553 9.10 4.75 2.83
C ILE A 553 8.10 3.90 2.05
N ILE A 554 7.37 4.50 1.10
CA ILE A 554 6.37 3.78 0.32
C ILE A 554 7.04 2.68 -0.50
N GLU A 555 8.13 3.00 -1.20
CA GLU A 555 8.92 2.00 -1.95
C GLU A 555 9.45 0.88 -1.04
N ARG A 556 9.96 1.24 0.15
CA ARG A 556 10.43 0.26 1.14
C ARG A 556 9.30 -0.66 1.60
N ARG A 557 8.11 -0.12 1.90
CA ARG A 557 6.94 -0.91 2.31
C ARG A 557 6.55 -1.91 1.23
N GLU A 558 6.53 -1.48 -0.03
CA GLU A 558 6.25 -2.38 -1.17
C GLU A 558 7.30 -3.49 -1.29
N ARG A 559 8.59 -3.18 -1.09
CA ARG A 559 9.65 -4.22 -1.09
C ARG A 559 9.48 -5.23 0.05
N ILE A 560 9.16 -4.78 1.26
CA ILE A 560 8.90 -5.67 2.41
C ILE A 560 7.68 -6.56 2.14
N ILE A 561 6.60 -5.98 1.60
CA ILE A 561 5.41 -6.73 1.22
C ILE A 561 5.77 -7.77 0.16
N ASN A 562 6.53 -7.40 -0.88
CA ASN A 562 6.93 -8.32 -1.94
C ASN A 562 7.77 -9.49 -1.41
N GLU A 563 8.79 -9.25 -0.58
CA GLU A 563 9.61 -10.34 -0.01
C GLU A 563 8.84 -11.24 0.96
N LEU A 564 7.86 -10.69 1.68
CA LEU A 564 7.03 -11.47 2.57
C LEU A 564 5.88 -12.19 1.85
N THR A 565 5.44 -11.73 0.67
CA THR A 565 4.29 -12.27 -0.08
C THR A 565 4.66 -13.15 -1.29
N LEU A 566 5.75 -12.84 -1.99
CA LEU A 566 6.20 -13.61 -3.16
C LEU A 566 6.79 -14.96 -2.71
N GLN A 567 6.28 -16.04 -3.26
CA GLN A 567 6.89 -17.36 -3.13
C GLN A 567 8.21 -17.36 -3.90
N THR A 568 9.32 -17.11 -3.22
CA THR A 568 10.63 -17.37 -3.80
C THR A 568 10.80 -18.88 -3.94
N VAL A 569 10.65 -19.38 -5.16
CA VAL A 569 11.13 -20.71 -5.56
C VAL A 569 12.65 -20.64 -5.52
N THR A 570 13.25 -20.85 -4.36
CA THR A 570 14.71 -20.97 -4.26
C THR A 570 15.09 -22.40 -4.62
N TYR A 571 15.85 -22.54 -5.70
CA TYR A 571 16.42 -23.81 -6.18
C TYR A 571 17.53 -24.38 -5.28
N ASP A 572 17.80 -23.80 -4.10
CA ASP A 572 18.79 -24.28 -3.14
C ASP A 572 18.12 -24.64 -1.81
N ASN A 573 18.27 -25.90 -1.39
CA ASN A 573 17.62 -26.51 -0.23
C ASN A 573 18.09 -25.97 1.15
N ASP A 574 19.03 -25.03 1.21
CA ASP A 574 19.75 -24.70 2.46
C ASP A 574 19.41 -23.33 3.09
N HIS A 575 18.61 -22.47 2.42
CA HIS A 575 18.29 -21.14 2.96
C HIS A 575 16.80 -20.96 3.28
N GLN A 576 16.48 -20.86 4.57
CA GLN A 576 15.13 -20.52 5.04
C GLN A 576 14.77 -19.08 4.64
N SER A 577 13.68 -18.90 3.87
CA SER A 577 13.16 -17.57 3.52
C SER A 577 12.69 -16.82 4.76
N LEU A 578 12.72 -15.48 4.74
CA LEU A 578 12.23 -14.64 5.84
C LEU A 578 10.77 -14.98 6.20
N ARG A 579 9.93 -15.27 5.19
CA ARG A 579 8.55 -15.77 5.36
C ARG A 579 8.50 -17.06 6.21
N SER A 580 9.37 -18.03 5.92
CA SER A 580 9.43 -19.30 6.67
C SER A 580 9.95 -19.13 8.10
N LEU A 581 10.95 -18.25 8.30
CA LEU A 581 11.48 -17.93 9.63
C LEU A 581 10.43 -17.26 10.51
N ILE A 582 9.66 -16.31 9.97
CA ILE A 582 8.57 -15.64 10.70
C ILE A 582 7.45 -16.63 11.03
N LYS A 583 7.04 -17.49 10.08
CA LYS A 583 6.04 -18.54 10.35
C LYS A 583 6.50 -19.49 11.47
N ASN A 584 7.76 -19.89 11.47
CA ASN A 584 8.33 -20.75 12.50
C ASN A 584 8.44 -20.04 13.86
N GLN A 585 8.82 -18.76 13.89
CA GLN A 585 8.89 -17.99 15.13
C GLN A 585 7.50 -17.70 15.72
N LEU A 586 6.49 -17.44 14.89
CA LEU A 586 5.11 -17.32 15.35
C LEU A 586 4.67 -18.58 16.09
N LEU A 587 5.00 -19.76 15.57
CA LEU A 587 4.70 -21.05 16.25
C LEU A 587 5.54 -21.29 17.52
N LEU A 588 6.72 -20.67 17.65
CA LEU A 588 7.63 -20.86 18.79
C LEU A 588 7.36 -19.89 19.94
N ILE A 589 7.04 -18.62 19.64
CA ILE A 589 6.78 -17.56 20.64
C ILE A 589 5.52 -17.88 21.45
N GLU A 590 4.57 -18.63 20.89
CA GLU A 590 3.42 -19.20 21.59
C GLU A 590 3.81 -20.06 22.80
N ASN A 591 5.00 -20.68 22.80
CA ASN A 591 5.46 -21.54 23.90
C ASN A 591 6.19 -20.78 25.03
N THR A 592 6.65 -19.54 24.78
CA THR A 592 7.63 -18.86 25.66
C THR A 592 7.11 -17.61 26.37
N THR A 593 6.10 -16.92 25.84
CA THR A 593 5.59 -15.68 26.47
C THR A 593 4.54 -15.96 27.53
N ASP A 594 4.64 -15.29 28.68
CA ASP A 594 3.76 -15.43 29.85
C ASP A 594 2.27 -15.50 29.46
N GLN A 595 1.65 -16.61 29.87
CA GLN A 595 0.25 -17.01 29.75
C GLN A 595 -0.71 -16.09 30.54
N SER A 596 -0.67 -14.76 30.34
CA SER A 596 -1.51 -13.82 31.08
C SER A 596 -2.59 -13.12 30.25
N LEU A 597 -2.35 -12.91 28.94
CA LEU A 597 -3.24 -12.14 28.06
C LEU A 597 -4.14 -12.99 27.16
N PHE A 598 -3.64 -14.11 26.63
CA PHE A 598 -4.36 -14.97 25.69
C PHE A 598 -4.29 -16.43 26.15
N ASN A 599 -5.19 -16.81 27.06
CA ASN A 599 -5.19 -18.16 27.66
C ASN A 599 -6.28 -19.07 27.10
N ASP A 600 -7.46 -18.52 26.84
CA ASP A 600 -8.63 -19.28 26.40
C ASP A 600 -9.32 -18.54 25.26
N TRP A 601 -9.16 -19.03 24.03
CA TRP A 601 -9.76 -18.43 22.83
C TRP A 601 -11.28 -18.28 22.94
N ARG A 602 -11.94 -19.10 23.78
CA ARG A 602 -13.39 -19.04 24.02
C ARG A 602 -13.74 -17.78 24.82
N GLN A 603 -12.93 -17.43 25.81
CA GLN A 603 -13.10 -16.21 26.61
C GLN A 603 -12.88 -14.97 25.74
N ASP A 604 -11.88 -14.99 24.86
CA ASP A 604 -11.58 -13.85 23.98
C ASP A 604 -12.69 -13.63 22.93
N LEU A 605 -13.20 -14.71 22.34
CA LEU A 605 -14.30 -14.68 21.37
C LEU A 605 -15.60 -14.12 21.98
N LEU A 606 -15.87 -14.44 23.25
CA LEU A 606 -17.06 -14.00 23.99
C LEU A 606 -16.85 -12.73 24.82
N GLY A 607 -15.61 -12.28 24.99
CA GLY A 607 -15.23 -11.11 25.77
C GLY A 607 -15.03 -9.85 24.95
N ASN A 608 -14.65 -9.98 23.68
CA ASN A 608 -14.32 -8.83 22.83
C ASN A 608 -15.57 -8.16 22.23
N GLU A 609 -15.85 -6.93 22.66
CA GLU A 609 -17.02 -6.15 22.23
C GLU A 609 -17.04 -5.84 20.73
N ILE A 610 -15.86 -5.64 20.11
CA ILE A 610 -15.75 -5.37 18.69
C ILE A 610 -16.14 -6.61 17.89
N ILE A 611 -15.68 -7.80 18.32
CA ILE A 611 -16.03 -9.07 17.66
C ILE A 611 -17.54 -9.32 17.80
N ILE A 612 -18.09 -9.14 18.99
CA ILE A 612 -19.53 -9.30 19.26
C ILE A 612 -20.36 -8.31 18.42
N GLY A 613 -19.94 -7.05 18.30
CA GLY A 613 -20.68 -6.02 17.57
C GLY A 613 -20.57 -6.10 16.05
N SER A 614 -19.44 -6.60 15.51
CA SER A 614 -19.16 -6.58 14.07
C SER A 614 -19.42 -7.92 13.35
N CYS A 615 -19.23 -9.04 14.02
CA CYS A 615 -19.25 -10.34 13.37
C CYS A 615 -20.68 -10.89 13.22
N ARG A 616 -21.11 -11.12 11.97
CA ARG A 616 -22.45 -11.64 11.63
C ARG A 616 -22.62 -13.16 11.84
N SER A 617 -21.53 -13.92 11.88
CA SER A 617 -21.55 -15.39 11.99
C SER A 617 -20.48 -15.89 12.96
N PHE A 618 -20.67 -17.07 13.52
CA PHE A 618 -19.69 -17.73 14.40
C PHE A 618 -18.33 -17.92 13.70
N ASP A 619 -18.28 -18.47 12.49
CA ASP A 619 -17.02 -18.69 11.75
C ASP A 619 -16.21 -17.41 11.54
N HIS A 620 -16.91 -16.31 11.23
CA HIS A 620 -16.27 -15.00 11.09
C HIS A 620 -15.74 -14.49 12.42
N ALA A 621 -16.49 -14.64 13.52
CA ALA A 621 -16.03 -14.28 14.85
C ALA A 621 -14.79 -15.08 15.25
N LEU A 622 -14.80 -16.40 15.01
CA LEU A 622 -13.69 -17.29 15.28
C LEU A 622 -12.44 -16.89 14.50
N LYS A 623 -12.58 -16.65 13.18
CA LYS A 623 -11.48 -16.15 12.36
C LYS A 623 -10.95 -14.83 12.91
N GLN A 624 -11.81 -13.88 13.24
CA GLN A 624 -11.39 -12.58 13.73
C GLN A 624 -10.67 -12.65 15.09
N THR A 625 -11.08 -13.57 15.98
CA THR A 625 -10.37 -13.84 17.25
C THR A 625 -8.96 -14.36 17.00
N VAL A 626 -8.81 -15.35 16.10
CA VAL A 626 -7.49 -15.89 15.72
C VAL A 626 -6.64 -14.84 15.02
N TRP A 627 -7.25 -14.02 14.16
CA TRP A 627 -6.58 -12.89 13.51
C TRP A 627 -6.01 -11.91 14.54
N LEU A 628 -6.79 -11.47 15.51
CA LEU A 628 -6.34 -10.53 16.55
C LEU A 628 -5.18 -11.11 17.38
N TYR A 629 -5.26 -12.40 17.71
CA TYR A 629 -4.19 -13.13 18.37
C TYR A 629 -2.91 -13.08 17.53
N LEU A 630 -2.96 -13.60 16.30
CA LEU A 630 -1.80 -13.65 15.40
C LEU A 630 -1.25 -12.26 15.04
N GLU A 631 -2.13 -11.27 14.87
CA GLU A 631 -1.76 -9.90 14.53
C GLU A 631 -0.95 -9.24 15.65
N ASN A 632 -1.31 -9.49 16.92
CA ASN A 632 -0.57 -8.98 18.07
C ASN A 632 0.84 -9.57 18.14
N TYR A 633 0.98 -10.91 18.05
CA TYR A 633 2.29 -11.55 18.07
C TYR A 633 3.14 -11.24 16.84
N LEU A 634 2.54 -11.16 15.65
CA LEU A 634 3.27 -10.77 14.45
C LEU A 634 3.71 -9.31 14.50
N SER A 635 2.85 -8.40 14.98
CA SER A 635 3.22 -6.99 15.14
C SER A 635 4.38 -6.81 16.14
N LEU A 636 4.41 -7.60 17.22
CA LEU A 636 5.55 -7.65 18.13
C LEU A 636 6.83 -8.09 17.42
N ILE A 637 6.77 -9.21 16.71
CA ILE A 637 7.94 -9.75 16.00
C ILE A 637 8.45 -8.70 15.01
N LEU A 638 7.58 -8.17 14.16
CA LEU A 638 7.96 -7.16 13.17
C LEU A 638 8.52 -5.88 13.84
N ALA A 639 7.95 -5.44 14.96
CA ALA A 639 8.45 -4.28 15.69
C ALA A 639 9.87 -4.50 16.24
N HIS A 640 10.13 -5.68 16.79
CA HIS A 640 11.47 -6.06 17.24
C HIS A 640 12.45 -6.15 16.08
N LEU A 641 12.06 -6.77 14.97
CA LEU A 641 12.92 -6.86 13.79
C LEU A 641 13.25 -5.49 13.20
N GLU A 642 12.28 -4.58 13.18
CA GLU A 642 12.47 -3.20 12.74
C GLU A 642 13.37 -2.40 13.69
N LYS A 643 13.16 -2.50 15.01
CA LYS A 643 13.98 -1.82 16.03
C LYS A 643 15.47 -2.18 15.92
N HIS A 644 15.75 -3.42 15.53
CA HIS A 644 17.10 -3.94 15.35
C HIS A 644 17.62 -3.87 13.90
N SER A 645 16.90 -3.23 12.97
CA SER A 645 17.26 -3.11 11.55
C SER A 645 17.53 -4.46 10.86
N LEU A 646 16.86 -5.53 11.32
CA LEU A 646 17.01 -6.89 10.79
C LEU A 646 16.33 -7.06 9.43
N ILE A 647 15.25 -6.32 9.17
CA ILE A 647 14.53 -6.36 7.89
C ILE A 647 15.35 -5.69 6.80
N ASP A 648 15.87 -4.48 7.04
CA ASP A 648 16.66 -3.76 6.04
C ASP A 648 17.95 -4.49 5.69
N SER A 649 18.66 -5.03 6.69
CA SER A 649 19.85 -5.85 6.45
C SER A 649 19.55 -7.11 5.63
N TYR A 650 18.39 -7.75 5.82
CA TYR A 650 17.94 -8.89 5.00
C TYR A 650 17.68 -8.52 3.54
N LEU A 651 17.01 -7.41 3.30
CA LEU A 651 16.74 -6.89 1.95
C LEU A 651 18.01 -6.52 1.20
N VAL A 652 19.05 -6.11 1.93
CA VAL A 652 20.32 -5.69 1.34
C VAL A 652 21.19 -6.90 0.98
N PHE A 653 21.33 -7.91 1.85
CA PHE A 653 22.21 -9.04 1.53
C PHE A 653 21.66 -10.01 0.48
N THR A 654 20.34 -10.05 0.28
CA THR A 654 19.71 -10.82 -0.81
C THR A 654 20.15 -10.32 -2.20
N GLN A 655 20.67 -9.10 -2.30
CA GLN A 655 21.21 -8.51 -3.53
C GLN A 655 22.69 -8.86 -3.81
N PHE A 656 23.42 -9.45 -2.84
CA PHE A 656 24.84 -9.80 -2.98
C PHE A 656 25.08 -11.25 -3.45
N ASN A 657 26.20 -11.47 -4.15
CA ASN A 657 26.63 -12.78 -4.65
C ASN A 657 27.27 -13.67 -3.54
N GLY A 658 27.23 -15.00 -3.74
CA GLY A 658 27.30 -16.08 -2.76
C GLY A 658 28.26 -15.98 -1.55
N ASP A 659 29.54 -15.67 -1.73
CA ASP A 659 30.52 -15.74 -0.63
C ASP A 659 30.32 -14.66 0.44
N ILE A 660 29.93 -13.45 0.04
CA ILE A 660 29.63 -12.34 0.97
C ILE A 660 28.26 -12.57 1.61
N ARG A 661 27.29 -13.05 0.81
CA ARG A 661 25.94 -13.38 1.28
C ARG A 661 25.95 -14.43 2.39
N ASN A 662 26.73 -15.50 2.25
CA ASN A 662 26.81 -16.56 3.27
C ASN A 662 27.43 -16.06 4.59
N LYS A 663 28.47 -15.22 4.52
CA LYS A 663 29.09 -14.62 5.71
C LYS A 663 28.15 -13.64 6.42
N LEU A 664 27.44 -12.80 5.65
CA LEU A 664 26.43 -11.88 6.19
C LEU A 664 25.22 -12.61 6.78
N PHE A 665 24.78 -13.72 6.16
CA PHE A 665 23.68 -14.52 6.67
C PHE A 665 23.99 -15.15 8.03
N LEU A 666 25.22 -15.63 8.25
CA LEU A 666 25.64 -16.16 9.57
C LEU A 666 25.63 -15.08 10.65
N ILE A 667 26.11 -13.87 10.33
CA ILE A 667 26.05 -12.71 11.22
C ILE A 667 24.59 -12.35 11.52
N TRP A 668 23.75 -12.28 10.48
CA TRP A 668 22.32 -11.99 10.59
C TRP A 668 21.56 -13.03 11.42
N LEU A 669 21.84 -14.32 11.24
CA LEU A 669 21.20 -15.40 12.00
C LEU A 669 21.59 -15.32 13.48
N ASN A 670 22.85 -15.01 13.79
CA ASN A 670 23.29 -14.82 15.18
C ASN A 670 22.60 -13.61 15.82
N SER A 671 22.54 -12.47 15.12
CA SER A 671 21.84 -11.28 15.57
C SER A 671 20.33 -11.51 15.73
N TRP A 672 19.70 -12.29 14.85
CA TRP A 672 18.31 -12.72 14.97
C TRP A 672 18.08 -13.54 16.24
N THR A 673 18.95 -14.51 16.54
CA THR A 673 18.82 -15.33 17.74
C THR A 673 19.00 -14.54 19.04
N GLU A 674 19.88 -13.55 19.07
CA GLU A 674 20.06 -12.66 20.23
C GLU A 674 18.91 -11.65 20.36
N ALA A 675 18.43 -11.08 19.26
CA ALA A 675 17.28 -10.18 19.27
C ALA A 675 16.01 -10.88 19.79
N ILE A 676 15.74 -12.12 19.39
CA ILE A 676 14.55 -12.87 19.83
C ILE A 676 14.58 -13.19 21.33
N LYS A 677 15.76 -13.39 21.94
CA LYS A 677 15.86 -13.58 23.40
C LYS A 677 15.48 -12.33 24.20
N THR A 678 15.49 -11.15 23.56
CA THR A 678 15.29 -9.84 24.21
C THR A 678 13.94 -9.20 23.85
N ILE A 679 12.98 -9.99 23.37
CA ILE A 679 11.63 -9.52 23.01
C ILE A 679 10.98 -8.82 24.22
N ASP A 680 10.83 -7.51 24.08
CA ASP A 680 10.05 -6.67 24.97
C ASP A 680 8.55 -6.94 24.76
N VAL A 681 7.92 -7.52 25.78
CA VAL A 681 6.50 -7.88 25.81
C VAL A 681 5.61 -6.64 26.03
N SER A 682 6.18 -5.48 26.41
CA SER A 682 5.43 -4.24 26.66
C SER A 682 4.80 -3.60 25.42
N LEU A 683 5.21 -4.01 24.22
CA LEU A 683 4.69 -3.53 22.93
C LEU A 683 3.35 -4.21 22.52
N ILE A 684 2.85 -5.18 23.29
CA ILE A 684 1.57 -5.85 23.01
C ILE A 684 0.41 -4.85 23.15
N ASN A 685 -0.51 -4.84 22.19
CA ASN A 685 -1.71 -3.99 22.11
C ASN A 685 -1.51 -2.51 21.73
N GLN A 686 -0.32 -2.09 21.29
CA GLN A 686 -0.17 -0.75 20.72
C GLN A 686 -0.86 -0.66 19.34
N GLN A 687 -1.77 0.29 19.17
CA GLN A 687 -2.45 0.51 17.89
C GLN A 687 -1.53 1.12 16.83
N ASN A 688 -0.57 1.94 17.25
CA ASN A 688 0.47 2.49 16.39
C ASN A 688 1.82 2.21 17.03
N ILE A 689 2.75 1.66 16.25
CA ILE A 689 4.13 1.43 16.68
C ILE A 689 4.97 2.48 15.98
N GLU A 690 5.52 3.42 16.75
CA GLU A 690 6.39 4.48 16.22
C GLU A 690 7.82 3.97 16.12
N ILE A 691 8.38 4.00 14.91
CA ILE A 691 9.74 3.52 14.64
C ILE A 691 10.52 4.65 13.99
N SER A 692 11.66 5.01 14.60
CA SER A 692 12.64 5.91 13.99
C SER A 692 13.45 5.13 12.95
N LEU A 693 13.25 5.41 11.66
CA LEU A 693 14.00 4.75 10.59
C LEU A 693 15.31 5.48 10.30
N ILE A 694 16.37 4.69 10.10
CA ILE A 694 17.64 5.14 9.54
C ILE A 694 17.87 4.33 8.26
N PHE A 695 17.82 4.99 7.11
CA PHE A 695 18.03 4.35 5.81
C PHE A 695 19.52 4.02 5.57
N TYR A 696 19.77 3.05 4.69
CA TYR A 696 21.11 2.67 4.20
C TYR A 696 22.03 1.96 5.21
N LEU A 697 21.46 1.24 6.18
CA LEU A 697 22.20 0.34 7.06
C LEU A 697 22.39 -1.03 6.40
N TYR A 698 23.62 -1.54 6.39
CA TYR A 698 23.99 -2.82 5.78
C TYR A 698 24.00 -3.98 6.79
N LEU A 699 24.43 -3.74 8.02
CA LEU A 699 24.56 -4.74 9.08
C LEU A 699 23.38 -4.70 10.06
N PRO A 700 22.97 -5.86 10.60
CA PRO A 700 21.93 -5.96 11.61
C PRO A 700 22.39 -5.37 12.95
N CYS A 701 21.48 -4.80 13.73
CA CYS A 701 21.76 -4.23 15.07
C CYS A 701 22.83 -3.10 15.10
N SER A 702 23.09 -2.43 13.98
CA SER A 702 24.10 -1.37 13.86
C SER A 702 23.90 -0.18 14.82
N THR A 703 22.64 0.15 15.14
CA THR A 703 22.26 1.19 16.11
C THR A 703 22.69 0.85 17.54
N TYR A 704 22.56 -0.41 17.95
CA TYR A 704 23.01 -0.87 19.25
C TYR A 704 24.54 -0.92 19.33
N GLU A 705 25.21 -1.35 18.26
CA GLU A 705 26.67 -1.32 18.18
C GLU A 705 27.20 0.13 18.32
N TYR A 706 26.52 1.10 17.72
CA TYR A 706 26.85 2.52 17.89
C TYR A 706 26.73 2.99 19.34
N GLU A 707 25.71 2.53 20.09
CA GLU A 707 25.57 2.88 21.51
C GLU A 707 26.72 2.30 22.35
N ILE A 708 27.17 1.08 22.06
CA ILE A 708 28.38 0.50 22.67
C ILE A 708 29.60 1.39 22.37
N ILE A 709 29.76 1.83 21.12
CA ILE A 709 30.82 2.76 20.72
C ILE A 709 30.69 4.10 21.46
N ARG A 710 29.47 4.62 21.66
CA ARG A 710 29.23 5.84 22.43
C ARG A 710 29.65 5.70 23.89
N GLU A 711 29.31 4.59 24.54
CA GLU A 711 29.75 4.29 25.91
C GLU A 711 31.28 4.23 25.99
N ILE A 712 31.92 3.53 25.05
CA ILE A 712 33.39 3.45 24.98
C ILE A 712 33.99 4.86 24.82
N ARG A 713 33.45 5.69 23.93
CA ARG A 713 33.90 7.10 23.77
C ARG A 713 33.78 7.91 25.05
N GLN A 714 32.66 7.78 25.78
CA GLN A 714 32.47 8.46 27.06
C GLN A 714 33.52 8.03 28.09
N THR A 715 33.86 6.75 28.14
CA THR A 715 34.92 6.26 29.04
C THR A 715 36.33 6.71 28.64
N ILE A 716 36.59 6.93 27.35
CA ILE A 716 37.86 7.47 26.85
C ILE A 716 37.98 8.97 27.17
N ALA A 717 36.91 9.75 26.97
CA ALA A 717 36.87 11.18 27.25
C ALA A 717 37.10 11.51 28.74
N GLN A 718 36.73 10.59 29.64
CA GLN A 718 37.00 10.71 31.08
C GLN A 718 38.48 10.49 31.47
N ASN A 719 39.29 9.89 30.58
CA ASN A 719 40.69 9.55 30.81
C ASN A 719 41.64 10.46 29.99
N GLN A 720 41.74 11.74 30.37
CA GLN A 720 42.48 12.76 29.61
C GLN A 720 44.02 12.61 29.62
N TYR A 721 44.61 11.76 30.46
CA TYR A 721 46.08 11.65 30.64
C TYR A 721 46.80 10.57 29.81
N MET A 722 46.10 9.87 28.90
CA MET A 722 46.68 8.81 28.06
C MET A 722 46.98 9.30 26.64
N ASP A 723 48.09 8.82 26.06
CA ASP A 723 48.45 9.02 24.66
C ASP A 723 47.44 8.35 23.70
N ASP A 724 47.31 8.85 22.47
CA ASP A 724 46.25 8.43 21.54
C ASP A 724 46.37 6.95 21.13
N ASP A 725 47.59 6.42 21.04
CA ASP A 725 47.84 5.00 20.81
C ASP A 725 47.33 4.11 21.96
N HIS A 726 47.42 4.59 23.20
CA HIS A 726 46.94 3.87 24.37
C HIS A 726 45.42 3.92 24.48
N ARG A 727 44.81 5.07 24.16
CA ARG A 727 43.35 5.22 24.07
C ARG A 727 42.75 4.31 23.01
N MET A 728 43.37 4.20 21.83
CA MET A 728 42.91 3.29 20.77
C MET A 728 43.05 1.83 21.12
N ASN A 729 44.18 1.43 21.73
CA ASN A 729 44.36 0.04 22.17
C ASN A 729 43.35 -0.37 23.25
N PHE A 730 42.95 0.56 24.12
CA PHE A 730 41.89 0.35 25.10
C PHE A 730 40.51 0.23 24.43
N ALA A 731 40.17 1.15 23.52
CA ALA A 731 38.93 1.14 22.76
C ALA A 731 38.74 -0.16 21.98
N TRP A 732 39.80 -0.61 21.30
CA TRP A 732 39.82 -1.82 20.49
C TRP A 732 39.53 -3.08 21.31
N LYS A 733 40.16 -3.21 22.49
CA LYS A 733 39.93 -4.35 23.40
C LYS A 733 38.52 -4.34 23.98
N GLN A 734 37.99 -3.17 24.34
CA GLN A 734 36.63 -3.07 24.85
C GLN A 734 35.58 -3.40 23.79
N LEU A 735 35.76 -2.93 22.56
CA LEU A 735 34.83 -3.22 21.48
C LEU A 735 34.77 -4.72 21.17
N ILE A 736 35.91 -5.42 21.05
CA ILE A 736 35.93 -6.87 20.83
C ILE A 736 35.18 -7.62 21.95
N SER A 737 35.30 -7.16 23.20
CA SER A 737 34.64 -7.80 24.34
C SER A 737 33.14 -7.54 24.45
N LYS A 738 32.64 -6.42 23.91
CA LYS A 738 31.27 -5.93 24.11
C LYS A 738 30.41 -5.92 22.84
N SER A 739 31.00 -6.12 21.66
CA SER A 739 30.31 -6.06 20.37
C SER A 739 29.19 -7.09 20.27
N ILE A 740 28.07 -6.68 19.67
CA ILE A 740 26.90 -7.56 19.45
C ILE A 740 27.20 -8.64 18.42
N TYR A 741 28.20 -8.42 17.57
CA TYR A 741 28.64 -9.40 16.59
C TYR A 741 29.50 -10.50 17.21
N GLY A 742 29.92 -10.36 18.49
CA GLY A 742 30.60 -11.39 19.27
C GLY A 742 31.82 -11.97 18.55
N GLN A 743 31.84 -13.29 18.32
CA GLN A 743 32.94 -13.99 17.64
C GLN A 743 33.15 -13.55 16.19
N TYR A 744 32.16 -12.91 15.56
CA TYR A 744 32.24 -12.46 14.18
C TYR A 744 32.86 -11.07 14.04
N ILE A 745 33.08 -10.31 15.12
CA ILE A 745 33.68 -8.96 15.03
C ILE A 745 35.10 -9.01 14.45
N ASP A 746 35.89 -10.02 14.83
CA ASP A 746 37.23 -10.23 14.30
C ASP A 746 37.18 -10.59 12.81
N THR A 747 36.16 -11.32 12.37
CA THR A 747 35.96 -11.65 10.95
C THR A 747 35.54 -10.43 10.13
N ILE A 748 34.79 -9.49 10.72
CA ILE A 748 34.42 -8.21 10.11
C ILE A 748 35.68 -7.35 9.93
N PHE A 749 36.57 -7.31 10.92
CA PHE A 749 37.79 -6.49 10.88
C PHE A 749 38.90 -7.07 9.99
N GLN A 750 38.97 -8.39 9.85
CA GLN A 750 39.93 -9.04 8.94
C GLN A 750 39.52 -8.96 7.47
N ASN A 751 38.22 -8.86 7.17
CA ASN A 751 37.72 -8.80 5.81
C ASN A 751 37.48 -7.35 5.36
N SER A 752 38.23 -6.90 4.36
CA SER A 752 38.18 -5.51 3.89
C SER A 752 36.80 -5.06 3.41
N ASP A 753 35.96 -5.96 2.91
CA ASP A 753 34.62 -5.60 2.41
C ASP A 753 33.57 -5.53 3.52
N LEU A 754 33.63 -6.44 4.50
CA LEU A 754 32.74 -6.40 5.67
C LEU A 754 33.05 -5.17 6.54
N PHE A 755 34.32 -4.81 6.69
CA PHE A 755 34.72 -3.60 7.39
C PHE A 755 34.20 -2.33 6.72
N LYS A 756 34.16 -2.28 5.38
CA LYS A 756 33.59 -1.14 4.65
C LYS A 756 32.12 -0.93 5.00
N TYR A 757 31.33 -2.00 5.07
CA TYR A 757 29.91 -1.93 5.45
C TYR A 757 29.73 -1.56 6.91
N TYR A 758 30.52 -2.13 7.82
CA TYR A 758 30.51 -1.76 9.24
C TYR A 758 30.81 -0.27 9.44
N TYR A 759 31.87 0.23 8.80
CA TYR A 759 32.27 1.63 8.93
C TYR A 759 31.24 2.60 8.31
N HIS A 760 30.65 2.21 7.18
CA HIS A 760 29.57 2.95 6.53
C HIS A 760 28.36 3.11 7.46
N ASP A 761 27.93 2.03 8.13
CA ASP A 761 26.78 2.07 9.03
C ASP A 761 27.02 3.00 10.21
N GLN A 762 28.22 2.96 10.80
CA GLN A 762 28.59 3.84 11.90
C GLN A 762 28.58 5.32 11.46
N LEU A 763 29.12 5.65 10.28
CA LEU A 763 29.07 7.01 9.74
C LEU A 763 27.64 7.47 9.43
N THR A 764 26.79 6.58 8.91
CA THR A 764 25.38 6.88 8.59
C THR A 764 24.57 7.17 9.85
N ILE A 765 24.83 6.47 10.95
CA ILE A 765 24.21 6.74 12.25
C ILE A 765 24.69 8.09 12.82
N ILE A 766 25.97 8.43 12.65
CA ILE A 766 26.54 9.72 13.06
C ILE A 766 25.88 10.88 12.29
N LEU A 767 25.76 10.74 10.95
CA LEU A 767 25.09 11.71 10.08
C LEU A 767 23.65 11.99 10.55
N ASN A 768 22.87 10.94 10.77
CA ASN A 768 21.47 11.07 11.21
C ASN A 768 21.35 11.68 12.61
N LYS A 769 22.23 11.33 13.56
CA LYS A 769 22.22 11.96 14.89
C LYS A 769 22.61 13.43 14.87
N MET A 770 23.37 13.87 13.86
CA MET A 770 23.75 15.27 13.65
C MET A 770 22.77 16.05 12.78
N ASN A 771 21.68 15.43 12.28
CA ASN A 771 20.74 16.00 11.31
C ASN A 771 21.40 16.50 10.01
N ILE A 772 22.48 15.82 9.58
CA ILE A 772 23.21 16.12 8.34
C ILE A 772 22.60 15.24 7.24
N HIS A 773 21.99 15.86 6.23
CA HIS A 773 21.17 15.15 5.25
C HIS A 773 21.69 15.20 3.81
N GLN A 774 22.59 16.15 3.48
CA GLN A 774 23.04 16.33 2.10
C GLN A 774 24.32 15.54 1.78
N VAL A 775 25.14 15.26 2.78
CA VAL A 775 26.41 14.53 2.61
C VAL A 775 26.19 13.02 2.64
N SER A 776 26.69 12.30 1.64
CA SER A 776 26.66 10.82 1.64
C SER A 776 27.77 10.23 2.53
N SER A 777 27.44 9.15 3.24
CA SER A 777 28.38 8.33 4.02
C SER A 777 29.50 7.75 3.16
N SER A 778 29.22 7.40 1.90
CA SER A 778 30.21 6.96 0.92
C SER A 778 31.26 8.04 0.59
N PHE A 779 30.85 9.31 0.48
CA PHE A 779 31.76 10.42 0.23
C PHE A 779 32.74 10.61 1.40
N ILE A 780 32.22 10.60 2.64
CA ILE A 780 33.06 10.72 3.85
C ILE A 780 34.00 9.53 3.97
N GLN A 781 33.51 8.32 3.70
CA GLN A 781 34.33 7.11 3.71
C GLN A 781 35.47 7.19 2.68
N GLN A 782 35.22 7.73 1.47
CA GLN A 782 36.26 7.95 0.46
C GLN A 782 37.28 8.99 0.91
N LEU A 783 36.84 10.11 1.48
CA LEU A 783 37.71 11.17 1.98
C LEU A 783 38.67 10.66 3.07
N ILE A 784 38.15 9.93 4.06
CA ILE A 784 38.96 9.37 5.15
C ILE A 784 39.86 8.23 4.65
N SER A 785 39.40 7.45 3.66
CA SER A 785 40.18 6.34 3.10
C SER A 785 41.44 6.78 2.37
N LYS A 786 41.44 7.99 1.76
CA LYS A 786 42.62 8.58 1.11
C LYS A 786 43.64 9.11 2.13
N LEU A 787 43.20 9.43 3.35
CA LEU A 787 44.02 9.99 4.44
C LEU A 787 44.61 8.91 5.37
N SER A 788 43.99 7.73 5.47
CA SER A 788 44.32 6.68 6.46
C SER A 788 44.43 5.27 5.86
N VAL A 789 45.50 4.55 6.23
CA VAL A 789 45.90 3.29 5.59
C VAL A 789 45.32 2.04 6.27
N SER A 790 45.17 2.00 7.61
CA SER A 790 44.66 0.82 8.32
C SER A 790 43.21 0.96 8.85
N PRO A 791 42.46 -0.15 9.04
CA PRO A 791 41.13 -0.15 9.67
C PRO A 791 41.14 0.47 11.08
N LYS A 792 42.25 0.26 11.80
CA LYS A 792 42.47 0.80 13.14
C LYS A 792 42.60 2.32 13.11
N ASP A 793 43.34 2.86 12.13
CA ASP A 793 43.49 4.31 11.91
C ASP A 793 42.15 4.96 11.57
N ARG A 794 41.32 4.31 10.74
CA ARG A 794 39.97 4.80 10.38
C ARG A 794 39.03 4.89 11.56
N LEU A 795 39.12 3.92 12.47
CA LEU A 795 38.34 3.90 13.69
C LEU A 795 38.83 4.95 14.71
N THR A 796 40.08 5.44 14.63
CA THR A 796 40.56 6.53 15.50
C THR A 796 39.71 7.79 15.36
N HIS A 797 39.23 8.08 14.15
CA HIS A 797 38.39 9.25 13.89
C HIS A 797 36.99 9.10 14.48
N VAL A 798 36.50 7.86 14.62
CA VAL A 798 35.20 7.59 15.25
C VAL A 798 35.32 7.61 16.77
N PHE A 799 36.42 7.10 17.34
CA PHE A 799 36.61 6.97 18.79
C PHE A 799 37.24 8.17 19.48
N ILE A 800 38.25 8.81 18.88
CA ILE A 800 39.06 9.87 19.51
C ILE A 800 38.76 11.23 18.87
N HIS A 801 38.93 11.36 17.55
CA HIS A 801 38.74 12.63 16.83
C HIS A 801 37.27 12.88 16.41
N TYR A 802 36.32 12.46 17.24
CA TYR A 802 34.89 12.49 16.90
C TYR A 802 34.35 13.91 16.66
N GLU A 803 34.77 14.88 17.47
CA GLU A 803 34.31 16.28 17.36
C GLU A 803 34.81 16.92 16.05
N GLU A 804 36.08 16.70 15.71
CA GLU A 804 36.70 17.19 14.47
C GLU A 804 36.02 16.59 13.24
N LEU A 805 35.73 15.28 13.27
CA LEU A 805 34.98 14.61 12.21
C LEU A 805 33.58 15.22 12.07
N CYS A 806 32.90 15.53 13.16
CA CYS A 806 31.57 16.14 13.14
C CYS A 806 31.59 17.58 12.60
N GLU A 807 32.59 18.38 12.93
CA GLU A 807 32.75 19.73 12.37
C GLU A 807 32.95 19.69 10.85
N ILE A 808 33.81 18.79 10.37
CA ILE A 808 34.04 18.58 8.95
C ILE A 808 32.75 18.20 8.23
N MET A 809 31.98 17.24 8.78
CA MET A 809 30.72 16.81 8.20
C MET A 809 29.68 17.94 8.14
N ARG A 810 29.62 18.82 9.15
CA ARG A 810 28.73 20.00 9.15
C ARG A 810 29.15 21.05 8.12
N ILE A 811 30.45 21.30 7.97
CA ILE A 811 30.96 22.24 6.96
C ILE A 811 30.60 21.75 5.55
N PHE A 812 30.73 20.45 5.29
CA PHE A 812 30.33 19.86 4.02
C PHE A 812 28.81 19.92 3.80
N ASP A 813 27.97 19.74 4.83
CA ASP A 813 26.50 19.86 4.71
C ASP A 813 26.05 21.29 4.38
N ILE A 814 26.76 22.30 4.89
CA ILE A 814 26.49 23.71 4.58
C ILE A 814 26.99 24.09 3.19
N GLY A 815 28.11 23.49 2.74
CA GLY A 815 28.75 23.79 1.45
C GLY A 815 28.14 23.04 0.25
N LEU A 816 27.63 21.82 0.42
CA LEU A 816 27.10 20.99 -0.67
C LEU A 816 25.91 21.58 -1.46
N PRO A 817 24.92 22.28 -0.88
CA PRO A 817 23.76 22.77 -1.64
C PRO A 817 24.09 23.95 -2.55
N LEU A 818 25.31 24.50 -2.44
CA LEU A 818 25.83 25.54 -3.33
C LEU A 818 26.62 24.95 -4.51
N ILE A 819 26.82 23.62 -4.53
CA ILE A 819 27.84 22.95 -5.32
C ILE A 819 27.25 21.69 -5.96
N ASP A 820 26.45 21.87 -7.02
CA ASP A 820 25.84 20.74 -7.73
C ASP A 820 26.85 19.95 -8.61
N LYS A 821 28.09 20.43 -8.80
CA LYS A 821 29.08 19.81 -9.72
C LYS A 821 30.57 19.89 -9.31
N GLU A 822 30.93 20.09 -8.04
CA GLU A 822 32.35 20.24 -7.63
C GLU A 822 32.92 19.17 -6.68
N GLU A 823 32.39 17.94 -6.62
CA GLU A 823 33.12 16.82 -5.95
C GLU A 823 34.56 16.68 -6.49
N LYS A 824 34.76 16.91 -7.80
CA LYS A 824 36.09 16.90 -8.45
C LYS A 824 37.02 18.01 -7.96
N LEU A 825 36.49 19.17 -7.58
CA LEU A 825 37.32 20.33 -7.20
C LEU A 825 37.89 20.10 -5.79
N PHE A 826 37.08 19.53 -4.89
CA PHE A 826 37.53 19.07 -3.58
C PHE A 826 38.49 17.87 -3.67
N GLU A 827 38.29 16.94 -4.62
CA GLU A 827 39.27 15.88 -4.91
C GLU A 827 40.62 16.44 -5.39
N ILE A 828 40.61 17.46 -6.25
CA ILE A 828 41.83 18.09 -6.76
C ILE A 828 42.55 18.83 -5.62
N LEU A 829 41.84 19.58 -4.79
CA LEU A 829 42.40 20.27 -3.62
C LEU A 829 43.01 19.29 -2.61
N THR A 830 42.32 18.19 -2.30
CA THR A 830 42.88 17.15 -1.42
C THR A 830 44.08 16.45 -2.04
N CYS A 831 44.07 16.16 -3.35
CA CYS A 831 45.25 15.66 -4.07
C CYS A 831 46.42 16.65 -4.00
N CYS A 832 46.21 17.94 -4.27
CA CYS A 832 47.25 18.96 -4.21
C CYS A 832 47.86 19.06 -2.81
N ILE A 833 47.04 19.05 -1.76
CA ILE A 833 47.51 19.15 -0.37
C ILE A 833 48.25 17.87 0.05
N SER A 834 47.81 16.69 -0.42
CA SER A 834 48.49 15.41 -0.16
C SER A 834 49.86 15.28 -0.86
N ILE A 835 50.07 16.00 -1.97
CA ILE A 835 51.36 16.03 -2.68
C ILE A 835 52.36 16.95 -1.95
N LEU A 836 51.87 18.00 -1.29
CA LEU A 836 52.70 19.06 -0.70
C LEU A 836 53.10 18.80 0.76
N PHE A 837 52.34 18.00 1.52
CA PHE A 837 52.58 17.75 2.95
C PHE A 837 52.39 16.27 3.34
N PRO A 838 53.11 15.77 4.38
CA PRO A 838 52.85 14.45 4.95
C PRO A 838 51.46 14.35 5.61
N ASN A 839 50.85 13.16 5.61
CA ASN A 839 49.42 12.92 5.92
C ASN A 839 48.89 13.57 7.21
N ASN A 840 49.68 13.61 8.30
CA ASN A 840 49.27 14.23 9.57
C ASN A 840 49.24 15.77 9.51
N GLU A 841 50.07 16.38 8.66
CA GLU A 841 50.11 17.84 8.47
C GLU A 841 49.12 18.31 7.40
N ALA A 842 48.83 17.46 6.41
CA ALA A 842 47.85 17.70 5.36
C ALA A 842 46.44 17.98 5.92
N PHE A 843 46.02 17.25 6.95
CA PHE A 843 44.74 17.47 7.64
C PHE A 843 44.68 18.84 8.33
N ASN A 844 45.77 19.25 8.98
CA ASN A 844 45.88 20.56 9.64
C ASN A 844 45.95 21.73 8.63
N VAL A 845 46.55 21.52 7.47
CA VAL A 845 46.55 22.49 6.36
C VAL A 845 45.15 22.64 5.78
N PHE A 846 44.41 21.54 5.61
CA PHE A 846 43.01 21.59 5.15
C PHE A 846 42.12 22.38 6.13
N LEU A 847 42.30 22.20 7.44
CA LEU A 847 41.63 22.96 8.50
C LEU A 847 41.97 24.47 8.50
N GLN A 848 43.16 24.86 8.04
CA GLN A 848 43.53 26.27 7.90
C GLN A 848 42.92 26.88 6.64
N ILE A 849 42.85 26.12 5.55
CA ILE A 849 42.22 26.55 4.28
C ILE A 849 40.71 26.73 4.46
N SER A 850 40.04 25.84 5.20
CA SER A 850 38.59 25.94 5.46
C SER A 850 38.20 27.15 6.33
N ARG A 851 39.16 27.79 7.01
CA ARG A 851 38.95 29.06 7.75
C ARG A 851 39.07 30.30 6.88
N TYR A 852 39.44 30.18 5.61
CA TYR A 852 39.47 31.31 4.67
C TYR A 852 38.03 31.75 4.35
N TYR A 853 37.68 32.97 4.76
CA TYR A 853 36.31 33.51 4.78
C TYR A 853 35.57 33.49 3.43
N ASN A 854 36.30 33.32 2.31
CA ASN A 854 35.77 33.27 0.95
C ASN A 854 35.80 31.89 0.29
N PHE A 855 36.34 30.85 0.94
CA PHE A 855 36.46 29.54 0.29
C PHE A 855 35.10 28.85 0.06
N CYS A 856 34.08 29.21 0.84
CA CYS A 856 32.72 28.67 0.74
C CYS A 856 31.77 29.55 -0.10
N ILE A 857 32.25 30.63 -0.71
CA ILE A 857 31.46 31.49 -1.61
C ILE A 857 32.11 31.36 -2.99
N SER A 858 31.35 30.93 -4.00
CA SER A 858 31.84 30.80 -5.37
C SER A 858 32.64 32.05 -5.77
N PHE A 859 33.86 31.85 -6.31
CA PHE A 859 34.72 32.95 -6.71
C PHE A 859 33.96 33.81 -7.73
N LYS A 860 33.66 35.07 -7.39
CA LYS A 860 32.86 35.95 -8.26
C LYS A 860 33.71 36.70 -9.28
N THR A 861 34.99 36.90 -9.00
CA THR A 861 35.90 37.65 -9.88
C THR A 861 37.23 36.93 -10.03
N LEU A 862 37.89 37.11 -11.18
CA LEU A 862 39.22 36.56 -11.48
C LEU A 862 40.25 36.94 -10.39
N ASP A 863 40.19 38.16 -9.87
CA ASP A 863 41.12 38.64 -8.83
C ASP A 863 40.98 37.86 -7.51
N GLN A 864 39.80 37.34 -7.18
CA GLN A 864 39.61 36.51 -5.97
C GLN A 864 40.32 35.16 -6.09
N ILE A 865 40.37 34.59 -7.30
CA ILE A 865 41.11 33.35 -7.57
C ILE A 865 42.60 33.59 -7.40
N HIS A 866 43.13 34.70 -7.92
CA HIS A 866 44.54 35.08 -7.73
C HIS A 866 44.90 35.35 -6.27
N LEU A 867 44.04 36.06 -5.53
CA LEU A 867 44.24 36.30 -4.10
C LEU A 867 44.24 35.00 -3.30
N PHE A 868 43.42 34.02 -3.69
CA PHE A 868 43.40 32.70 -3.07
C PHE A 868 44.68 31.90 -3.35
N ILE A 869 45.16 31.88 -4.60
CA ILE A 869 46.42 31.22 -4.96
C ILE A 869 47.60 31.87 -4.23
N ALA A 870 47.64 33.21 -4.14
CA ALA A 870 48.66 33.93 -3.38
C ALA A 870 48.60 33.63 -1.86
N TYR A 871 47.41 33.45 -1.30
CA TYR A 871 47.23 33.03 0.09
C TYR A 871 47.73 31.60 0.33
N LEU A 872 47.49 30.69 -0.61
CA LEU A 872 48.05 29.34 -0.57
C LEU A 872 49.57 29.34 -0.68
N GLU A 873 50.16 30.17 -1.55
CA GLU A 873 51.61 30.38 -1.63
C GLU A 873 52.19 30.84 -0.27
N ASP A 874 51.56 31.82 0.39
CA ASP A 874 52.00 32.32 1.70
C ASP A 874 51.90 31.25 2.82
N ILE A 875 50.88 30.38 2.80
CA ILE A 875 50.78 29.24 3.73
C ILE A 875 51.90 28.23 3.49
N ILE A 876 52.18 27.91 2.22
CA ILE A 876 53.22 26.95 1.84
C ILE A 876 54.61 27.49 2.23
N ASP A 877 54.86 28.77 1.98
CA ASP A 877 56.11 29.45 2.36
C ASP A 877 56.30 29.53 3.88
N LYS A 878 55.22 29.74 4.66
CA LYS A 878 55.27 29.77 6.13
C LYS A 878 55.56 28.41 6.77
N LYS A 879 55.14 27.30 6.14
CA LYS A 879 55.33 25.93 6.69
C LYS A 879 56.61 25.23 6.23
N GLN A 880 57.45 25.86 5.40
CA GLN A 880 58.71 25.30 4.89
C GLN A 880 58.55 23.89 4.30
N SER A 881 57.80 23.76 3.21
CA SER A 881 57.64 22.48 2.51
C SER A 881 58.99 21.89 2.09
N THR A 882 59.18 20.58 2.27
CA THR A 882 60.39 19.83 1.89
C THR A 882 60.55 19.62 0.38
N VAL A 883 59.64 20.18 -0.43
CA VAL A 883 59.50 19.98 -1.88
C VAL A 883 60.13 21.14 -2.67
N ASP A 884 60.71 20.83 -3.83
CA ASP A 884 61.38 21.80 -4.71
C ASP A 884 60.44 22.95 -5.16
N LYS A 885 60.94 24.20 -5.17
CA LYS A 885 60.16 25.41 -5.54
C LYS A 885 59.55 25.35 -6.94
N THR A 886 60.17 24.61 -7.85
CA THR A 886 59.67 24.41 -9.22
C THR A 886 58.40 23.56 -9.24
N ILE A 887 58.31 22.54 -8.39
CA ILE A 887 57.15 21.64 -8.28
C ILE A 887 55.98 22.37 -7.59
N ILE A 888 56.27 23.20 -6.58
CA ILE A 888 55.28 24.05 -5.91
C ILE A 888 54.62 24.99 -6.93
N HIS A 889 55.44 25.73 -7.68
CA HIS A 889 54.94 26.66 -8.69
C HIS A 889 54.19 25.94 -9.83
N GLN A 890 54.62 24.74 -10.25
CA GLN A 890 53.88 23.94 -11.24
C GLN A 890 52.53 23.46 -10.72
N THR A 891 52.45 23.07 -9.45
CA THR A 891 51.22 22.54 -8.84
C THR A 891 50.20 23.64 -8.62
N LEU A 892 50.65 24.82 -8.19
CA LEU A 892 49.81 26.00 -8.02
C LEU A 892 49.29 26.55 -9.35
N ASN A 893 50.12 26.63 -10.38
CA ASN A 893 49.67 27.01 -11.73
C ASN A 893 48.63 26.03 -12.30
N LYS A 894 48.73 24.73 -11.98
CA LYS A 894 47.73 23.73 -12.38
C LYS A 894 46.41 23.90 -11.62
N LEU A 895 46.47 24.18 -10.32
CA LEU A 895 45.29 24.45 -9.49
C LEU A 895 44.58 25.73 -9.95
N GLU A 896 45.34 26.80 -10.18
CA GLU A 896 44.85 28.08 -10.68
C GLU A 896 44.16 27.91 -12.04
N ASN A 897 44.73 27.12 -12.95
CA ASN A 897 44.12 26.82 -14.24
C ASN A 897 42.79 26.06 -14.14
N GLU A 898 42.66 25.11 -13.21
CA GLU A 898 41.38 24.41 -12.99
C GLU A 898 40.33 25.31 -12.32
N LEU A 899 40.73 26.18 -11.39
CA LEU A 899 39.83 27.18 -10.78
C LEU A 899 39.30 28.17 -11.82
N LEU A 900 40.19 28.73 -12.63
CA LEU A 900 39.84 29.65 -13.72
C LEU A 900 38.95 28.98 -14.77
N ARG A 901 39.20 27.70 -15.06
CA ARG A 901 38.35 26.91 -15.98
C ARG A 901 36.93 26.75 -15.44
N ASN A 902 36.77 26.43 -14.16
CA ASN A 902 35.45 26.28 -13.54
C ASN A 902 34.72 27.63 -13.46
N TRP A 903 35.44 28.69 -13.10
CA TRP A 903 34.91 30.06 -13.14
C TRP A 903 34.40 30.47 -14.53
N LEU A 904 35.13 30.14 -15.60
CA LEU A 904 34.72 30.41 -16.99
C LEU A 904 33.45 29.64 -17.38
N ILE A 905 33.19 28.46 -16.82
CA ILE A 905 31.96 27.69 -17.11
C ILE A 905 30.73 28.43 -16.56
N GLU A 906 30.85 29.08 -15.40
CA GLU A 906 29.77 29.83 -14.75
C GLU A 906 29.63 31.26 -15.29
N ASN A 907 30.75 31.91 -15.60
CA ASN A 907 30.83 33.28 -16.12
C ASN A 907 31.18 33.28 -17.61
N ALA A 908 30.39 32.54 -18.39
CA ALA A 908 30.65 32.29 -19.80
C ALA A 908 30.90 33.59 -20.58
N ASN A 909 30.16 34.67 -20.26
CA ASN A 909 30.16 35.97 -20.92
C ASN A 909 31.50 36.73 -20.84
N GLU A 910 32.35 36.46 -19.86
CA GLU A 910 33.61 37.19 -19.60
C GLU A 910 34.83 36.52 -20.27
N SER A 911 34.63 35.81 -21.38
CA SER A 911 35.70 35.10 -22.09
C SER A 911 36.84 36.01 -22.59
N GLY A 912 36.55 37.29 -22.86
CA GLY A 912 37.57 38.30 -23.23
C GLY A 912 38.53 38.63 -22.09
N ASP A 913 38.04 38.66 -20.85
CA ASP A 913 38.85 38.98 -19.67
C ASP A 913 39.84 37.87 -19.33
N ILE A 914 39.48 36.61 -19.59
CA ILE A 914 40.40 35.47 -19.47
C ILE A 914 41.51 35.53 -20.53
N LEU A 915 41.21 35.91 -21.77
CA LEU A 915 42.22 36.05 -22.82
C LEU A 915 43.22 37.15 -22.47
N ARG A 916 42.74 38.27 -21.91
CA ARG A 916 43.59 39.34 -21.36
C ARG A 916 44.40 38.89 -20.16
N PHE A 917 43.83 38.03 -19.32
CA PHE A 917 44.53 37.50 -18.17
C PHE A 917 45.67 36.55 -18.58
N MET A 918 45.45 35.70 -19.57
CA MET A 918 46.47 34.83 -20.16
C MET A 918 47.65 35.60 -20.80
N SER A 919 47.42 36.84 -21.25
CA SER A 919 48.45 37.66 -21.89
C SER A 919 49.28 38.52 -20.93
N LYS A 920 48.98 38.52 -19.61
CA LYS A 920 49.73 39.32 -18.63
C LYS A 920 51.18 38.82 -18.50
N THR A 921 52.14 39.74 -18.58
CA THR A 921 53.58 39.45 -18.46
C THR A 921 53.93 38.98 -17.05
N GLY A 922 54.42 37.74 -16.91
CA GLY A 922 54.93 37.20 -15.63
C GLY A 922 54.32 35.85 -15.21
N HIS A 923 53.17 35.45 -15.76
CA HIS A 923 52.53 34.16 -15.44
C HIS A 923 52.65 33.15 -16.60
N ASN A 924 53.01 31.90 -16.28
CA ASN A 924 53.15 30.80 -17.25
C ASN A 924 51.84 30.04 -17.53
N LEU A 925 50.68 30.63 -17.22
CA LEU A 925 49.35 30.02 -17.37
C LEU A 925 49.03 29.55 -18.80
N TRP A 926 49.56 30.25 -19.80
CA TRP A 926 49.42 29.88 -21.21
C TRP A 926 49.86 28.43 -21.50
N LYS A 927 50.83 27.88 -20.74
CA LYS A 927 51.32 26.49 -20.88
C LYS A 927 50.25 25.43 -20.60
N TYR A 928 49.21 25.78 -19.84
CA TYR A 928 48.14 24.85 -19.45
C TYR A 928 46.77 25.25 -20.01
N SER A 929 46.72 26.26 -20.89
CA SER A 929 45.50 26.92 -21.39
C SER A 929 44.62 26.08 -22.32
N GLY A 930 45.07 24.91 -22.79
CA GLY A 930 44.32 24.10 -23.75
C GLY A 930 42.91 23.70 -23.28
N LYS A 931 42.71 23.52 -21.96
CA LYS A 931 41.37 23.25 -21.39
C LYS A 931 40.48 24.50 -21.34
N MET A 932 41.05 25.69 -21.16
CA MET A 932 40.31 26.96 -21.20
C MET A 932 39.87 27.27 -22.64
N LEU A 933 40.79 27.14 -23.61
CA LEU A 933 40.50 27.30 -25.03
C LEU A 933 39.38 26.36 -25.51
N MET A 934 39.31 25.16 -24.95
CA MET A 934 38.19 24.24 -25.20
C MET A 934 36.84 24.76 -24.72
N VAL A 935 36.78 25.39 -23.54
CA VAL A 935 35.53 25.95 -23.02
C VAL A 935 35.12 27.16 -23.87
N ILE A 936 36.08 28.00 -24.26
CA ILE A 936 35.88 29.13 -25.17
C ILE A 936 35.34 28.65 -26.53
N ASP A 937 35.96 27.64 -27.13
CA ASP A 937 35.52 27.05 -28.40
C ASP A 937 34.15 26.37 -28.29
N LYS A 938 33.86 25.68 -27.17
CA LYS A 938 32.55 25.05 -26.96
C LYS A 938 31.41 26.06 -26.84
N ARG A 939 31.67 27.23 -26.24
CA ARG A 939 30.70 28.33 -26.14
C ARG A 939 30.46 28.97 -27.50
N LEU A 940 31.54 29.42 -28.13
CA LEU A 940 31.49 30.23 -29.35
C LEU A 940 31.32 29.40 -30.63
N GLY A 941 31.50 28.08 -30.53
CA GLY A 941 31.46 27.18 -31.67
C GLY A 941 32.51 27.48 -32.73
N LEU A 942 33.65 28.11 -32.39
CA LEU A 942 34.62 28.63 -33.35
C LEU A 942 35.09 27.56 -34.33
N SER A 943 35.46 26.37 -33.86
CA SER A 943 35.89 25.27 -34.73
C SER A 943 34.77 24.80 -35.67
N LYS A 944 33.54 24.68 -35.16
CA LYS A 944 32.38 24.27 -35.96
C LYS A 944 32.01 25.32 -37.02
N MET A 945 32.02 26.59 -36.64
CA MET A 945 31.76 27.71 -37.56
C MET A 945 32.86 27.81 -38.61
N THR A 946 34.12 27.67 -38.20
CA THR A 946 35.27 27.66 -39.12
C THR A 946 35.15 26.54 -40.16
N GLN A 947 34.67 25.35 -39.78
CA GLN A 947 34.42 24.26 -40.74
C GLN A 947 33.23 24.57 -41.66
N THR A 948 32.12 25.06 -41.10
CA THR A 948 30.85 25.27 -41.81
C THR A 948 30.97 26.40 -42.84
N TYR A 949 31.60 27.51 -42.45
CA TYR A 949 31.80 28.71 -43.27
C TYR A 949 33.17 28.74 -43.96
N LYS A 950 33.85 27.59 -43.99
CA LYS A 950 35.09 27.38 -44.72
C LYS A 950 36.14 28.46 -44.44
N GLY A 951 36.41 28.74 -43.17
CA GLY A 951 37.38 29.74 -42.72
C GLY A 951 36.81 31.14 -42.47
N ASN A 952 35.59 31.45 -42.95
CA ASN A 952 34.91 32.70 -42.61
C ASN A 952 34.15 32.59 -41.28
N ILE A 953 33.77 33.75 -40.72
CA ILE A 953 33.01 33.86 -39.48
C ILE A 953 31.70 34.61 -39.78
N PRO A 954 30.55 34.19 -39.26
CA PRO A 954 29.30 34.94 -39.38
C PRO A 954 29.36 36.28 -38.64
N ASP A 955 28.57 37.25 -39.10
CA ASP A 955 28.55 38.61 -38.57
C ASP A 955 27.73 38.66 -37.25
N ASP A 956 28.38 38.30 -36.13
CA ASP A 956 27.80 38.24 -34.77
C ASP A 956 28.50 39.23 -33.83
N ASP A 957 27.74 39.81 -32.90
CA ASP A 957 28.24 40.78 -31.93
C ASP A 957 29.24 40.12 -30.94
N GLU A 958 29.06 38.84 -30.61
CA GLU A 958 30.01 38.11 -29.73
C GLU A 958 31.39 37.93 -30.39
N TYR A 959 31.44 37.69 -31.71
CA TYR A 959 32.71 37.57 -32.43
C TYR A 959 33.39 38.92 -32.59
N LYS A 960 32.63 40.00 -32.79
CA LYS A 960 33.16 41.37 -32.82
C LYS A 960 33.76 41.78 -31.48
N GLU A 961 33.13 41.38 -30.38
CA GLU A 961 33.63 41.67 -29.03
C GLU A 961 34.98 40.98 -28.79
N ILE A 962 35.11 39.71 -29.14
CA ILE A 962 36.38 38.96 -29.01
C ILE A 962 37.45 39.54 -29.93
N ASP A 963 37.08 39.91 -31.15
CA ASP A 963 38.00 40.51 -32.10
C ASP A 963 38.50 41.89 -31.62
N GLN A 964 37.64 42.70 -30.99
CA GLN A 964 38.04 43.91 -30.27
C GLN A 964 39.03 43.60 -29.14
N TYR A 965 38.80 42.56 -28.35
CA TYR A 965 39.75 42.13 -27.32
C TYR A 965 41.09 41.72 -27.89
N LEU A 966 41.11 40.92 -28.97
CA LEU A 966 42.33 40.50 -29.66
C LEU A 966 43.08 41.70 -30.26
N CYS A 967 42.37 42.72 -30.76
CA CYS A 967 42.99 43.96 -31.24
C CYS A 967 43.62 44.80 -30.11
N GLN A 968 43.14 44.67 -28.87
CA GLN A 968 43.68 45.35 -27.70
C GLN A 968 44.88 44.63 -27.07
N LEU A 969 45.22 43.41 -27.53
CA LEU A 969 46.39 42.68 -27.05
C LEU A 969 47.68 43.31 -27.60
N ASN A 970 48.40 44.05 -26.74
CA ASN A 970 49.75 44.55 -27.03
C ASN A 970 50.83 43.47 -26.82
N ASP A 971 50.65 42.29 -27.41
CA ASP A 971 51.68 41.24 -27.42
C ASP A 971 52.41 41.23 -28.77
N SER A 972 53.67 41.65 -28.78
CA SER A 972 54.52 41.59 -29.98
C SER A 972 54.71 40.17 -30.52
N THR A 973 54.41 39.16 -29.69
CA THR A 973 54.58 37.75 -29.98
C THR A 973 53.28 37.05 -30.44
N ARG A 974 52.10 37.70 -30.35
CA ARG A 974 50.80 37.14 -30.78
C ARG A 974 50.51 35.71 -30.28
N LYS A 975 50.87 35.40 -29.02
CA LYS A 975 50.80 34.03 -28.47
C LYS A 975 49.38 33.48 -28.42
N VAL A 976 48.42 34.31 -28.06
CA VAL A 976 47.01 33.92 -27.91
C VAL A 976 46.41 33.57 -29.27
N GLU A 977 46.68 34.40 -30.29
CA GLU A 977 46.23 34.19 -31.66
C GLU A 977 46.78 32.88 -32.24
N ILE A 978 48.05 32.57 -31.96
CA ILE A 978 48.71 31.34 -32.40
C ILE A 978 48.12 30.11 -31.69
N LEU A 979 47.93 30.19 -30.37
CA LEU A 979 47.35 29.10 -29.59
C LEU A 979 45.91 28.81 -30.03
N MET A 980 45.09 29.85 -30.27
CA MET A 980 43.74 29.69 -30.79
C MET A 980 43.72 29.09 -32.20
N SER A 981 44.56 29.59 -33.12
CA SER A 981 44.65 29.04 -34.48
C SER A 981 45.07 27.56 -34.48
N THR A 982 46.02 27.20 -33.62
CA THR A 982 46.51 25.83 -33.49
C THR A 982 45.45 24.93 -32.84
N TYR A 983 44.77 25.42 -31.81
CA TYR A 983 43.68 24.70 -31.15
C TYR A 983 42.54 24.37 -32.13
N ILE A 984 42.07 25.38 -32.87
CA ILE A 984 41.01 25.22 -33.87
C ILE A 984 41.45 24.24 -34.96
N ASN A 985 42.69 24.35 -35.46
CA ASN A 985 43.22 23.41 -36.46
C ASN A 985 43.22 21.95 -35.94
N ILE A 986 43.66 21.72 -34.70
CA ILE A 986 43.64 20.39 -34.08
C ILE A 986 42.20 19.85 -33.96
N ARG A 987 41.25 20.70 -33.58
CA ARG A 987 39.82 20.32 -33.49
C ARG A 987 39.19 20.02 -34.84
N LEU A 988 39.56 20.73 -35.89
CA LEU A 988 39.10 20.44 -37.24
C LEU A 988 39.61 19.08 -37.74
N LEU A 989 40.85 18.71 -37.39
CA LEU A 989 41.47 17.47 -37.86
C LEU A 989 40.99 16.23 -37.12
N LEU A 990 40.72 16.32 -35.83
CA LEU A 990 40.45 15.18 -34.96
C LEU A 990 38.95 14.95 -34.77
N ASP A 991 38.51 13.69 -34.78
CA ASP A 991 37.13 13.32 -34.46
C ASP A 991 36.88 13.27 -32.93
N GLU A 992 35.66 12.92 -32.50
CA GLU A 992 35.31 12.77 -31.08
C GLU A 992 36.17 11.73 -30.33
N LYS A 993 36.87 10.85 -31.06
CA LYS A 993 37.81 9.84 -30.52
C LYS A 993 39.27 10.27 -30.61
N TYR A 994 39.56 11.52 -30.98
CA TYR A 994 40.90 12.06 -31.18
C TYR A 994 41.71 11.37 -32.29
N GLU A 995 41.02 10.80 -33.29
CA GLU A 995 41.66 10.22 -34.46
C GLU A 995 41.55 11.18 -35.67
N PRO A 996 42.56 11.26 -36.56
CA PRO A 996 42.50 12.18 -37.70
C PRO A 996 41.38 11.77 -38.66
N GLN A 997 40.41 12.66 -38.89
CA GLN A 997 39.19 12.40 -39.67
C GLN A 997 39.51 11.89 -41.09
N PHE A 998 40.47 12.51 -41.77
CA PHE A 998 40.88 12.15 -43.13
C PHE A 998 41.50 10.75 -43.26
N VAL A 999 41.92 10.09 -42.17
CA VAL A 999 42.48 8.73 -42.19
C VAL A 999 41.39 7.67 -42.20
N LYS A 1000 40.18 7.98 -41.71
CA LYS A 1000 39.02 7.07 -41.71
C LYS A 1000 38.16 7.17 -42.96
N GLU A 1001 38.25 8.30 -43.65
CA GLU A 1001 37.47 8.58 -44.84
C GLU A 1001 37.97 7.78 -46.05
N ASN A 1002 37.04 7.22 -46.83
CA ASN A 1002 37.39 6.58 -48.10
C ASN A 1002 38.05 7.62 -49.02
N SER A 1003 38.99 7.20 -49.88
CA SER A 1003 39.69 8.09 -50.83
C SER A 1003 38.76 8.97 -51.68
N ARG A 1004 37.52 8.50 -51.95
CA ARG A 1004 36.47 9.29 -52.62
C ARG A 1004 35.92 10.46 -51.78
N ALA A 1005 35.80 10.31 -50.46
CA ALA A 1005 35.28 11.37 -49.58
C ALA A 1005 36.30 12.50 -49.39
N VAL A 1006 37.59 12.16 -49.23
CA VAL A 1006 38.70 13.12 -49.19
C VAL A 1006 38.77 13.93 -50.49
N LEU A 1007 38.61 13.28 -51.65
CA LEU A 1007 38.54 13.96 -52.95
C LEU A 1007 37.30 14.86 -53.09
N SER A 1008 36.12 14.40 -52.63
CA SER A 1008 34.88 15.20 -52.63
C SER A 1008 35.09 16.50 -51.85
N MET A 1009 35.62 16.41 -50.63
CA MET A 1009 35.92 17.55 -49.76
C MET A 1009 36.88 18.55 -50.43
N LEU A 1010 37.98 18.07 -51.02
CA LEU A 1010 38.94 18.94 -51.71
C LEU A 1010 38.32 19.62 -52.93
N SER A 1011 37.47 18.92 -53.69
CA SER A 1011 36.82 19.44 -54.90
C SER A 1011 35.71 20.46 -54.60
N GLU A 1012 34.86 20.19 -53.61
CA GLU A 1012 33.74 21.05 -53.23
C GLU A 1012 34.20 22.35 -52.56
N THR A 1013 35.39 22.36 -51.97
CA THR A 1013 35.92 23.51 -51.21
C THR A 1013 37.11 24.21 -51.87
N PHE A 1014 37.48 23.81 -53.10
CA PHE A 1014 38.63 24.39 -53.80
C PHE A 1014 38.43 25.87 -54.18
N ASN A 1015 37.22 26.28 -54.55
CA ASN A 1015 36.94 27.69 -54.87
C ASN A 1015 37.07 28.57 -53.62
N ASP A 1016 36.57 28.11 -52.47
CA ASP A 1016 36.69 28.84 -51.20
C ASP A 1016 38.16 28.92 -50.78
N PHE A 1017 38.94 27.85 -51.01
CA PHE A 1017 40.39 27.86 -50.78
C PHE A 1017 41.11 28.94 -51.61
N LYS A 1018 40.76 29.09 -52.89
CA LYS A 1018 41.31 30.16 -53.75
C LYS A 1018 40.94 31.55 -53.25
N GLU A 1019 39.67 31.77 -52.90
CA GLU A 1019 39.18 33.07 -52.42
C GLU A 1019 39.81 33.45 -51.09
N ASN A 1020 39.85 32.52 -50.13
CA ASN A 1020 40.43 32.75 -48.81
C ASN A 1020 41.91 33.14 -48.88
N ILE A 1021 42.71 32.51 -49.76
CA ILE A 1021 44.13 32.85 -49.91
C ILE A 1021 44.32 34.28 -50.41
N ASN A 1022 43.44 34.75 -51.30
CA ASN A 1022 43.54 36.08 -51.87
C ASN A 1022 43.10 37.19 -50.89
N GLN A 1023 42.37 36.86 -49.81
CA GLN A 1023 41.79 37.82 -48.86
C GLN A 1023 42.55 37.94 -47.53
N ILE A 1024 43.64 37.18 -47.32
CA ILE A 1024 44.33 37.07 -46.01
C ILE A 1024 44.95 38.37 -45.47
N GLU A 1025 45.33 39.32 -46.31
CA GLU A 1025 46.14 40.47 -45.89
C GLU A 1025 45.32 41.64 -45.29
N ASP A 1026 44.00 41.65 -45.49
CA ASP A 1026 43.10 42.80 -45.17
C ASP A 1026 42.04 42.51 -44.07
N GLU A 1027 42.13 41.38 -43.37
CA GLU A 1027 41.06 40.90 -42.47
C GLU A 1027 41.36 41.08 -40.98
N SER A 1028 40.30 40.99 -40.16
CA SER A 1028 40.40 41.20 -38.70
C SER A 1028 41.11 40.04 -37.97
N ASN A 1029 41.59 40.26 -36.73
CA ASN A 1029 42.46 39.31 -36.03
C ASN A 1029 41.79 37.95 -35.81
N LEU A 1030 40.52 37.92 -35.42
CA LEU A 1030 39.76 36.68 -35.24
C LEU A 1030 39.50 35.95 -36.56
N LYS A 1031 39.19 36.71 -37.63
CA LYS A 1031 38.99 36.15 -38.96
C LYS A 1031 40.29 35.59 -39.54
N LEU A 1032 41.42 36.26 -39.30
CA LEU A 1032 42.75 35.75 -39.64
C LEU A 1032 43.05 34.41 -38.93
N ILE A 1033 42.72 34.28 -37.64
CA ILE A 1033 42.92 33.03 -36.87
C ILE A 1033 42.15 31.86 -37.48
N THR A 1034 40.88 32.07 -37.82
CA THR A 1034 39.97 31.04 -38.36
C THR A 1034 40.31 30.68 -39.81
N LEU A 1035 40.61 31.67 -40.66
CA LEU A 1035 41.11 31.45 -42.02
C LEU A 1035 42.38 30.60 -42.02
N ILE A 1036 43.36 30.94 -41.18
CA ILE A 1036 44.63 30.19 -41.11
C ILE A 1036 44.42 28.77 -40.59
N ALA A 1037 43.54 28.58 -39.60
CA ALA A 1037 43.23 27.26 -39.07
C ALA A 1037 42.56 26.36 -40.13
N TRP A 1038 41.63 26.93 -40.92
CA TRP A 1038 40.94 26.24 -42.01
C TRP A 1038 41.87 25.93 -43.19
N ILE A 1039 42.75 26.86 -43.58
CA ILE A 1039 43.74 26.65 -44.63
C ILE A 1039 44.69 25.52 -44.26
N LYS A 1040 45.17 25.48 -43.01
CA LYS A 1040 46.00 24.37 -42.51
C LYS A 1040 45.25 23.03 -42.62
N TYR A 1041 43.95 23.02 -42.28
CA TYR A 1041 43.09 21.84 -42.39
C TYR A 1041 42.93 21.38 -43.85
N TYR A 1042 42.64 22.28 -44.79
CA TYR A 1042 42.56 21.97 -46.22
C TYR A 1042 43.89 21.40 -46.77
N LEU A 1043 45.02 22.03 -46.40
CA LEU A 1043 46.36 21.60 -46.82
C LEU A 1043 46.76 20.23 -46.25
N GLN A 1044 46.26 19.84 -45.09
CA GLN A 1044 46.49 18.50 -44.52
C GLN A 1044 45.74 17.42 -45.30
N TYR A 1045 44.49 17.67 -45.71
CA TYR A 1045 43.76 16.78 -46.62
C TYR A 1045 44.49 16.64 -47.96
N TYR A 1046 44.97 17.76 -48.51
CA TYR A 1046 45.75 17.77 -49.74
C TYR A 1046 47.05 16.96 -49.60
N ALA A 1047 47.86 17.21 -48.56
CA ALA A 1047 49.09 16.47 -48.31
C ALA A 1047 48.85 14.96 -48.09
N TYR A 1048 47.73 14.58 -47.48
CA TYR A 1048 47.33 13.17 -47.35
C TYR A 1048 46.97 12.53 -48.71
N THR A 1049 46.31 13.24 -49.62
CA THR A 1049 46.06 12.71 -50.98
C THR A 1049 47.35 12.51 -51.78
N LEU A 1050 48.34 13.39 -51.60
CA LEU A 1050 49.67 13.23 -52.21
C LEU A 1050 50.39 11.99 -51.66
N LYS A 1051 50.25 11.67 -50.37
CA LYS A 1051 50.77 10.43 -49.77
C LYS A 1051 50.19 9.16 -50.42
N LEU A 1052 48.90 9.19 -50.79
CA LEU A 1052 48.19 8.04 -51.37
C LEU A 1052 48.41 7.88 -52.89
N ASP A 1053 49.23 8.73 -53.53
CA ASP A 1053 49.50 8.73 -54.98
C ASP A 1053 48.22 8.75 -55.85
N ILE A 1054 47.18 9.46 -55.39
CA ILE A 1054 45.90 9.56 -56.10
C ILE A 1054 46.03 10.52 -57.28
N ASN A 1055 45.70 10.06 -58.49
CA ASN A 1055 45.75 10.87 -59.72
C ASN A 1055 44.32 11.29 -60.11
N HIS A 1056 43.92 12.53 -59.81
CA HIS A 1056 42.57 13.08 -60.05
C HIS A 1056 42.65 14.54 -60.55
N ASP A 1057 41.71 14.97 -61.39
CA ASP A 1057 41.73 16.30 -62.04
C ASP A 1057 41.83 17.45 -61.05
N THR A 1058 41.07 17.41 -59.95
CA THR A 1058 41.14 18.38 -58.84
C THR A 1058 42.53 18.53 -58.23
N ILE A 1059 43.30 17.44 -58.10
CA ILE A 1059 44.67 17.49 -57.55
C ILE A 1059 45.60 18.19 -58.54
N ASN A 1060 45.40 18.00 -59.85
CA ASN A 1060 46.15 18.73 -60.87
C ASN A 1060 45.80 20.22 -60.85
N GLU A 1061 44.52 20.58 -60.70
CA GLU A 1061 44.12 21.99 -60.59
C GLU A 1061 44.68 22.68 -59.33
N ILE A 1062 44.73 21.97 -58.19
CA ILE A 1062 45.37 22.49 -56.97
C ILE A 1062 46.87 22.67 -57.17
N ASN A 1063 47.55 21.70 -57.79
CA ASN A 1063 48.97 21.81 -58.15
C ASN A 1063 49.22 23.01 -59.07
N ASP A 1064 48.39 23.19 -60.11
CA ASP A 1064 48.49 24.32 -61.02
C ASP A 1064 48.30 25.65 -60.28
N PHE A 1065 47.31 25.74 -59.39
CA PHE A 1065 47.08 26.94 -58.58
C PHE A 1065 48.27 27.27 -57.67
N LEU A 1066 48.82 26.27 -56.95
CA LEU A 1066 49.99 26.46 -56.08
C LEU A 1066 51.26 26.81 -56.88
N ASN A 1067 51.39 26.30 -58.11
CA ASN A 1067 52.54 26.58 -58.97
C ASN A 1067 52.50 27.99 -59.58
N HIS A 1068 51.31 28.51 -59.90
CA HIS A 1068 51.15 29.85 -60.49
C HIS A 1068 51.10 30.97 -59.44
N ASN A 1069 50.77 30.67 -58.16
CA ASN A 1069 50.67 31.68 -57.10
C ASN A 1069 52.05 31.95 -56.45
N THR A 1070 52.51 33.20 -56.56
CA THR A 1070 53.85 33.65 -56.12
C THR A 1070 53.81 34.44 -54.81
N SER A 1071 52.68 34.46 -54.08
CA SER A 1071 52.57 35.20 -52.81
C SER A 1071 53.46 34.62 -51.70
N ALA A 1072 53.94 35.48 -50.78
CA ALA A 1072 54.75 35.06 -49.64
C ALA A 1072 54.02 34.01 -48.75
N PHE A 1073 52.71 34.17 -48.60
CA PHE A 1073 51.86 33.20 -47.90
C PHE A 1073 51.86 31.84 -48.60
N CYS A 1074 51.80 31.81 -49.94
CA CYS A 1074 51.82 30.58 -50.72
C CYS A 1074 53.13 29.79 -50.60
N LEU A 1075 54.28 30.45 -50.54
CA LEU A 1075 55.56 29.79 -50.25
C LEU A 1075 55.57 29.12 -48.88
N THR A 1076 54.99 29.80 -47.90
CA THR A 1076 54.90 29.30 -46.53
C THR A 1076 53.95 28.09 -46.43
N MET A 1077 52.88 28.06 -47.23
CA MET A 1077 52.01 26.89 -47.40
C MET A 1077 52.75 25.72 -48.06
N LYS A 1078 53.56 25.95 -49.10
CA LYS A 1078 54.37 24.89 -49.75
C LYS A 1078 55.34 24.24 -48.74
N LEU A 1079 56.00 25.04 -47.91
CA LEU A 1079 56.86 24.54 -46.83
C LEU A 1079 56.07 23.71 -45.80
N PHE A 1080 54.87 24.16 -45.44
CA PHE A 1080 53.99 23.39 -44.56
C PHE A 1080 53.61 22.03 -45.18
N ILE A 1081 53.24 21.98 -46.46
CA ILE A 1081 52.93 20.73 -47.19
C ILE A 1081 54.13 19.78 -47.18
N ILE A 1082 55.33 20.28 -47.48
CA ILE A 1082 56.57 19.48 -47.44
C ILE A 1082 56.81 18.91 -46.04
N LYS A 1083 56.67 19.74 -45.00
CA LYS A 1083 56.78 19.28 -43.61
C LYS A 1083 55.76 18.18 -43.28
N GLN A 1084 54.51 18.31 -43.72
CA GLN A 1084 53.48 17.28 -43.51
C GLN A 1084 53.79 15.99 -44.28
N LEU A 1085 54.32 16.09 -45.51
CA LEU A 1085 54.72 14.92 -46.29
C LEU A 1085 55.88 14.16 -45.62
N CYS A 1086 56.92 14.87 -45.15
CA CYS A 1086 58.00 14.26 -44.38
C CYS A 1086 57.46 13.55 -43.13
N HIS A 1087 56.51 14.18 -42.43
CA HIS A 1087 55.85 13.58 -41.27
C HIS A 1087 55.03 12.33 -41.64
N TYR A 1088 54.24 12.38 -42.71
CA TYR A 1088 53.38 11.27 -43.14
C TYR A 1088 54.16 10.05 -43.61
N HIS A 1089 55.34 10.24 -44.19
CA HIS A 1089 56.22 9.18 -44.64
C HIS A 1089 57.24 8.76 -43.57
N GLN A 1090 57.35 9.48 -42.45
CA GLN A 1090 58.38 9.32 -41.41
C GLN A 1090 59.82 9.32 -41.99
N VAL A 1091 60.02 10.11 -43.04
CA VAL A 1091 61.30 10.22 -43.74
C VAL A 1091 61.83 11.64 -43.62
N THR A 1092 63.14 11.76 -43.71
CA THR A 1092 63.79 13.06 -43.75
C THR A 1092 63.49 13.78 -45.06
N LEU A 1093 63.74 15.09 -45.11
CA LEU A 1093 63.52 15.87 -46.32
C LEU A 1093 64.40 15.35 -47.49
N TYR A 1094 65.59 14.84 -47.16
CA TYR A 1094 66.51 14.19 -48.09
C TYR A 1094 65.99 12.84 -48.60
N ASP A 1095 65.41 12.02 -47.73
CA ASP A 1095 64.84 10.72 -48.10
C ASP A 1095 63.54 10.88 -48.91
N LEU A 1096 62.74 11.91 -48.64
CA LEU A 1096 61.55 12.23 -49.43
C LEU A 1096 61.91 12.60 -50.88
N TYR A 1097 63.04 13.28 -51.07
CA TYR A 1097 63.58 13.60 -52.39
C TYR A 1097 64.05 12.36 -53.16
N LYS A 1098 64.64 11.36 -52.47
CA LYS A 1098 65.08 10.10 -53.08
C LYS A 1098 63.95 9.13 -53.42
N CYS A 1099 62.90 9.07 -52.59
CA CYS A 1099 61.89 8.02 -52.68
C CYS A 1099 60.81 8.26 -53.75
N ASN A 1100 60.64 9.47 -54.30
CA ASN A 1100 59.62 9.72 -55.33
C ASN A 1100 59.94 10.93 -56.23
N ASN A 1101 60.71 10.72 -57.30
CA ASN A 1101 61.13 11.79 -58.25
C ASN A 1101 59.98 12.63 -58.84
N ARG A 1102 58.72 12.13 -58.88
CA ARG A 1102 57.61 12.87 -59.53
C ARG A 1102 56.91 13.92 -58.65
N LEU A 1103 56.88 13.73 -57.32
CA LEU A 1103 56.20 14.62 -56.37
C LEU A 1103 57.12 15.76 -55.92
N ALA A 1104 58.39 15.44 -55.66
CA ALA A 1104 59.43 16.39 -55.34
C ALA A 1104 59.65 17.37 -56.51
N ASP A 1105 59.83 16.89 -57.74
CA ASP A 1105 60.08 17.75 -58.91
C ASP A 1105 58.90 18.70 -59.24
N LYS A 1106 57.65 18.29 -58.98
CA LYS A 1106 56.45 19.13 -59.25
C LYS A 1106 56.23 20.24 -58.23
N ILE A 1107 56.64 20.06 -56.98
CA ILE A 1107 56.48 21.06 -55.91
C ILE A 1107 57.74 21.92 -55.78
N LEU A 1108 58.94 21.35 -55.93
CA LEU A 1108 60.23 22.07 -55.85
C LEU A 1108 60.52 22.95 -57.07
N SER A 1109 60.02 22.61 -58.26
CA SER A 1109 60.14 23.47 -59.45
C SER A 1109 59.44 24.84 -59.31
N SER A 1110 58.61 25.02 -58.28
CA SER A 1110 57.78 26.21 -58.07
C SER A 1110 58.37 27.30 -57.15
N PHE A 1111 59.63 27.16 -56.72
CA PHE A 1111 60.35 28.19 -55.95
C PHE A 1111 61.02 29.28 -56.82
N GLN A 1112 60.64 29.40 -58.09
CA GLN A 1112 61.37 30.16 -59.12
C GLN A 1112 61.00 31.66 -59.27
N SER A 1113 60.23 32.30 -58.38
CA SER A 1113 59.79 33.69 -58.63
C SER A 1113 59.84 34.64 -57.43
N SER A 1114 60.72 35.65 -57.59
CA SER A 1114 60.81 36.98 -56.94
C SER A 1114 60.87 37.04 -55.40
N SER A 1115 62.08 36.97 -54.84
CA SER A 1115 62.38 37.04 -53.40
C SER A 1115 62.46 38.47 -52.81
N ASP A 1116 62.71 39.50 -53.62
CA ASP A 1116 63.08 40.83 -53.08
C ASP A 1116 61.92 41.62 -52.42
N GLN A 1117 60.66 41.27 -52.68
CA GLN A 1117 59.49 41.88 -51.98
C GLN A 1117 59.00 41.06 -50.77
N GLN A 1118 59.51 39.84 -50.57
CA GLN A 1118 58.95 38.89 -49.59
C GLN A 1118 59.64 38.94 -48.22
N ALA A 1119 60.89 39.41 -48.15
CA ALA A 1119 61.60 39.56 -46.89
C ALA A 1119 61.12 40.77 -46.06
N SER A 1120 60.62 41.82 -46.71
CA SER A 1120 60.10 43.03 -46.07
C SER A 1120 58.63 42.90 -45.62
N SER A 1121 57.83 42.05 -46.26
CA SER A 1121 56.42 41.79 -45.91
C SER A 1121 56.21 40.69 -44.85
N ALA A 1122 57.19 39.80 -44.65
CA ALA A 1122 57.17 38.81 -43.57
C ALA A 1122 57.18 39.43 -42.15
N GLN A 1123 57.49 40.74 -42.04
CA GLN A 1123 57.71 41.41 -40.75
C GLN A 1123 56.47 41.98 -40.06
N SER A 1124 55.27 42.03 -40.66
CA SER A 1124 54.19 42.81 -40.03
C SER A 1124 52.81 42.16 -39.82
N ARG A 1125 52.38 41.12 -40.56
CA ARG A 1125 51.02 40.55 -40.33
C ARG A 1125 50.81 39.05 -40.58
N MET A 1126 51.75 38.31 -41.16
CA MET A 1126 51.54 36.88 -41.41
C MET A 1126 51.83 36.06 -40.15
N ILE A 1127 50.86 35.25 -39.69
CA ILE A 1127 51.07 34.20 -38.69
C ILE A 1127 51.71 33.01 -39.43
N PRO A 1128 53.05 32.77 -39.31
CA PRO A 1128 53.67 31.67 -40.01
C PRO A 1128 53.14 30.32 -39.49
N PRO A 1129 53.07 29.26 -40.31
CA PRO A 1129 52.87 27.90 -39.87
C PRO A 1129 54.13 27.45 -39.09
N THR A 1130 54.10 27.70 -37.78
CA THR A 1130 54.78 27.00 -36.66
C THR A 1130 55.76 25.89 -37.10
N PRO A 1131 57.02 26.25 -37.43
CA PRO A 1131 58.12 26.34 -36.43
C PRO A 1131 59.03 27.59 -36.46
N LEU A 1132 58.90 28.51 -37.42
CA LEU A 1132 59.81 29.68 -37.48
C LEU A 1132 59.59 30.72 -36.36
N TYR A 1133 58.42 30.70 -35.70
CA TYR A 1133 58.08 31.62 -34.62
C TYR A 1133 58.75 31.28 -33.27
N GLU A 1134 58.87 30.00 -32.91
CA GLU A 1134 59.54 29.58 -31.66
C GLU A 1134 61.05 29.88 -31.68
N CYS A 1135 61.61 30.08 -32.88
CA CYS A 1135 63.04 30.19 -33.11
C CYS A 1135 63.43 31.51 -33.80
N HIS A 1136 62.56 32.52 -33.80
CA HIS A 1136 62.80 33.78 -34.54
C HIS A 1136 64.13 34.46 -34.14
N ASP A 1137 64.40 34.57 -32.84
CA ASP A 1137 65.66 35.12 -32.33
C ASP A 1137 66.87 34.27 -32.74
N LYS A 1138 66.70 32.95 -32.79
CA LYS A 1138 67.73 31.99 -33.21
C LYS A 1138 68.01 32.09 -34.71
N PHE A 1139 66.98 32.30 -35.53
CA PHE A 1139 67.10 32.53 -36.97
C PHE A 1139 67.80 33.87 -37.27
N ILE A 1140 67.43 34.95 -36.57
CA ILE A 1140 68.13 36.24 -36.67
C ILE A 1140 69.59 36.10 -36.24
N ASN A 1141 69.85 35.34 -35.16
CA ASN A 1141 71.21 35.08 -34.69
C ASN A 1141 72.03 34.30 -35.74
N ILE A 1142 71.46 33.27 -36.37
CA ILE A 1142 72.09 32.53 -37.48
C ILE A 1142 72.37 33.46 -38.67
N ASN A 1143 71.39 34.27 -39.08
CA ASN A 1143 71.55 35.18 -40.20
C ASN A 1143 72.64 36.25 -39.92
N ARG A 1144 72.75 36.72 -38.67
CA ARG A 1144 73.80 37.66 -38.25
C ARG A 1144 75.18 37.01 -38.23
N LYS A 1145 75.30 35.75 -37.81
CA LYS A 1145 76.57 34.99 -37.75
C LYS A 1145 77.12 34.62 -39.13
N ILE A 1146 76.27 34.46 -40.16
CA ILE A 1146 76.69 33.92 -41.45
C ILE A 1146 76.56 34.91 -42.62
N GLY A 1147 75.62 35.87 -42.56
CA GLY A 1147 75.15 36.62 -43.73
C GLY A 1147 76.06 37.69 -44.34
N ALA A 1148 77.28 37.95 -43.83
CA ALA A 1148 78.13 39.04 -44.34
C ALA A 1148 79.64 38.76 -44.42
N ASN A 1149 80.21 37.89 -43.59
CA ASN A 1149 81.60 37.40 -43.66
C ASN A 1149 81.69 36.11 -42.82
N ILE A 1150 82.18 35.02 -43.41
CA ILE A 1150 82.16 33.70 -42.76
C ILE A 1150 83.42 33.52 -41.92
N ASP A 1151 83.27 33.47 -40.59
CA ASP A 1151 84.33 33.05 -39.68
C ASP A 1151 84.26 31.52 -39.48
N LYS A 1152 85.39 30.83 -39.69
CA LYS A 1152 85.47 29.36 -39.68
C LYS A 1152 85.13 28.79 -38.30
N ASP A 1153 85.62 29.44 -37.23
CA ASP A 1153 85.41 28.98 -35.85
C ASP A 1153 83.97 29.20 -35.35
N GLU A 1154 83.29 30.25 -35.83
CA GLU A 1154 81.88 30.48 -35.51
C GLU A 1154 80.96 29.50 -36.24
N LEU A 1155 81.30 29.11 -37.46
CA LEU A 1155 80.56 28.14 -38.25
C LEU A 1155 80.69 26.72 -37.68
N GLU A 1156 81.88 26.30 -37.24
CA GLU A 1156 82.12 25.02 -36.58
C GLU A 1156 81.33 24.89 -35.27
N LYS A 1157 81.36 25.95 -34.45
CA LYS A 1157 80.53 26.03 -33.23
C LYS A 1157 79.04 25.97 -33.53
N LEU A 1158 78.59 26.67 -34.57
CA LEU A 1158 77.18 26.67 -34.95
C LEU A 1158 76.74 25.27 -35.45
N ILE A 1159 77.61 24.55 -36.15
CA ILE A 1159 77.37 23.17 -36.60
C ILE A 1159 77.29 22.20 -35.42
N GLN A 1160 78.16 22.33 -34.41
CA GLN A 1160 78.07 21.56 -33.16
C GLN A 1160 76.84 21.94 -32.32
N GLU A 1161 76.48 23.23 -32.25
CA GLU A 1161 75.24 23.67 -31.59
C GLU A 1161 73.99 23.12 -32.30
N CYS A 1162 74.02 23.02 -33.63
CA CYS A 1162 72.96 22.42 -34.43
C CYS A 1162 72.83 20.89 -34.25
N SER A 1163 73.87 20.18 -33.78
CA SER A 1163 73.74 18.74 -33.51
C SER A 1163 73.05 18.43 -32.19
N THR A 1164 73.00 19.40 -31.28
CA THR A 1164 72.44 19.26 -29.93
C THR A 1164 71.09 19.96 -29.77
N ASN A 1165 70.75 20.91 -30.65
CA ASN A 1165 69.55 21.73 -30.53
C ASN A 1165 68.72 21.73 -31.83
N HIS A 1166 67.69 20.88 -31.88
CA HIS A 1166 66.79 20.68 -33.03
C HIS A 1166 66.16 21.96 -33.59
N GLU A 1167 65.93 22.96 -32.75
CA GLU A 1167 65.38 24.27 -33.14
C GLU A 1167 66.40 25.13 -33.91
N LEU A 1168 67.66 25.14 -33.45
CA LEU A 1168 68.77 25.77 -34.16
C LEU A 1168 69.07 25.06 -35.48
N THR A 1169 69.02 23.73 -35.49
CA THR A 1169 69.16 22.92 -36.70
C THR A 1169 68.14 23.31 -37.75
N TYR A 1170 66.86 23.39 -37.37
CA TYR A 1170 65.76 23.74 -38.25
C TYR A 1170 65.94 25.15 -38.83
N CYS A 1171 66.29 26.13 -37.99
CA CYS A 1171 66.57 27.49 -38.45
C CYS A 1171 67.78 27.57 -39.38
N PHE A 1172 68.83 26.78 -39.12
CA PHE A 1172 70.03 26.73 -39.95
C PHE A 1172 69.71 26.14 -41.33
N ILE A 1173 68.92 25.06 -41.40
CA ILE A 1173 68.48 24.46 -42.67
C ILE A 1173 67.62 25.44 -43.48
N ILE A 1174 66.69 26.15 -42.85
CA ILE A 1174 65.89 27.17 -43.54
C ILE A 1174 66.75 28.31 -44.06
N TRP A 1175 67.70 28.79 -43.26
CA TRP A 1175 68.63 29.83 -43.67
C TRP A 1175 69.47 29.36 -44.88
N LEU A 1176 69.94 28.11 -44.87
CA LEU A 1176 70.75 27.53 -45.93
C LEU A 1176 69.97 27.34 -47.24
N ILE A 1177 68.69 26.93 -47.15
CA ILE A 1177 67.77 26.87 -48.29
C ILE A 1177 67.55 28.29 -48.86
N HIS A 1178 67.31 29.29 -48.01
CA HIS A 1178 67.18 30.70 -48.42
C HIS A 1178 68.45 31.24 -49.11
N TYR A 1179 69.63 30.91 -48.59
CA TYR A 1179 70.92 31.37 -49.11
C TYR A 1179 71.24 30.76 -50.50
N TYR A 1180 71.02 29.45 -50.69
CA TYR A 1180 71.26 28.78 -51.97
C TYR A 1180 70.18 29.03 -53.02
N SER A 1181 68.94 29.31 -52.62
CA SER A 1181 67.92 29.75 -53.56
C SER A 1181 68.26 31.12 -54.15
N ASN A 1182 68.87 32.04 -53.39
CA ASN A 1182 69.41 33.29 -53.93
C ASN A 1182 70.52 33.08 -54.99
N PHE A 1183 71.41 32.09 -54.83
CA PHE A 1183 72.44 31.74 -55.84
C PHE A 1183 71.84 31.33 -57.19
N TYR A 1184 70.79 30.50 -57.17
CA TYR A 1184 70.14 30.01 -58.38
C TYR A 1184 69.26 31.05 -59.07
N ILE A 1185 68.73 32.03 -58.32
CA ILE A 1185 67.80 33.04 -58.82
C ILE A 1185 68.54 34.27 -59.39
N ASN A 1186 69.64 34.71 -58.76
CA ASN A 1186 70.34 35.94 -59.14
C ASN A 1186 71.62 35.71 -59.97
N ASN A 1187 72.02 34.44 -60.22
CA ASN A 1187 73.27 34.08 -60.91
C ASN A 1187 74.54 34.70 -60.29
N GLU A 1188 74.48 35.16 -59.04
CA GLU A 1188 75.66 35.57 -58.27
C GLU A 1188 76.25 34.33 -57.59
N LEU A 1189 77.41 33.87 -58.07
CA LEU A 1189 78.17 32.78 -57.45
C LEU A 1189 78.25 32.98 -55.92
N PRO A 1190 78.01 31.93 -55.10
CA PRO A 1190 78.31 32.03 -53.67
C PRO A 1190 79.81 32.37 -53.60
N THR A 1191 80.23 33.19 -52.64
CA THR A 1191 81.66 33.47 -52.49
C THR A 1191 82.40 32.13 -52.48
N ASN A 1192 83.36 31.93 -53.40
CA ASN A 1192 84.05 30.64 -53.58
C ASN A 1192 84.58 30.08 -52.24
N GLN A 1193 84.86 30.95 -51.26
CA GLN A 1193 85.19 30.61 -49.88
C GLN A 1193 84.13 29.77 -49.15
N PHE A 1194 82.82 30.05 -49.26
CA PHE A 1194 81.80 29.30 -48.51
C PHE A 1194 81.62 27.87 -49.03
N VAL A 1195 81.71 27.69 -50.35
CA VAL A 1195 81.64 26.38 -51.00
C VAL A 1195 82.92 25.58 -50.72
N GLU A 1196 84.10 26.21 -50.79
CA GLU A 1196 85.37 25.57 -50.43
C GLU A 1196 85.42 25.15 -48.95
N LEU A 1197 84.91 25.97 -48.01
CA LEU A 1197 84.83 25.64 -46.58
C LEU A 1197 83.97 24.39 -46.34
N PHE A 1198 82.81 24.28 -46.97
CA PHE A 1198 81.94 23.11 -46.79
C PHE A 1198 82.40 21.85 -47.53
N GLN A 1199 83.04 21.99 -48.70
CA GLN A 1199 83.53 20.85 -49.48
C GLN A 1199 84.85 20.28 -48.96
N ASN A 1200 85.75 21.13 -48.45
CA ASN A 1200 87.09 20.72 -48.03
C ASN A 1200 87.26 20.64 -46.52
N ASP A 1201 86.67 21.56 -45.74
CA ASP A 1201 86.94 21.65 -44.29
C ASP A 1201 85.82 21.03 -43.42
N PHE A 1202 84.54 21.24 -43.74
CA PHE A 1202 83.40 20.80 -42.90
C PHE A 1202 82.63 19.57 -43.42
N LYS A 1203 83.09 18.94 -44.50
CA LYS A 1203 82.38 17.84 -45.17
C LYS A 1203 82.14 16.64 -44.24
N SER A 1204 83.12 16.27 -43.41
CA SER A 1204 82.98 15.17 -42.45
C SER A 1204 82.09 15.54 -41.26
N GLU A 1205 82.16 16.78 -40.78
CA GLU A 1205 81.37 17.27 -39.65
C GLU A 1205 79.90 17.43 -40.01
N LEU A 1206 79.58 17.95 -41.20
CA LEU A 1206 78.21 17.97 -41.69
C LEU A 1206 77.60 16.57 -41.80
N ILE A 1207 78.33 15.62 -42.39
CA ILE A 1207 77.83 14.24 -42.56
C ILE A 1207 77.65 13.55 -41.21
N THR A 1208 78.54 13.78 -40.23
CA THR A 1208 78.42 13.19 -38.89
C THR A 1208 77.35 13.84 -38.04
N HIS A 1209 77.15 15.16 -38.13
CA HIS A 1209 76.27 15.91 -37.23
C HIS A 1209 74.85 16.11 -37.78
N PHE A 1210 74.69 16.21 -39.10
CA PHE A 1210 73.37 16.34 -39.76
C PHE A 1210 72.91 15.05 -40.45
N GLY A 1211 73.77 14.02 -40.58
CA GLY A 1211 73.39 12.76 -41.23
C GLY A 1211 72.30 11.95 -40.51
N GLN A 1212 72.00 12.23 -39.23
CA GLN A 1212 70.85 11.66 -38.52
C GLN A 1212 69.54 12.46 -38.73
N ILE A 1213 69.64 13.67 -39.29
CA ILE A 1213 68.52 14.59 -39.52
C ILE A 1213 68.02 14.49 -40.97
N GLY A 1214 68.84 13.90 -41.85
CA GLY A 1214 68.57 13.66 -43.27
C GLY A 1214 69.66 14.15 -44.16
#